data_AF-Q236N5-F1
#
_entry.id   AF-Q236N5-F1
#
_cell.length_a   1.000
_cell.length_b   1.000
_cell.length_c   1.000
_cell.angle_alpha   90.00
_cell.angle_beta   90.00
_cell.angle_gamma   90.00
#
_symmetry.space_group_name_H-M   'P 1'
#
loop_
_entity.id
_entity.type
_entity.pdbx_description
1 polymer ?
#
loop_
_entity_poly.entity_id
_entity_poly.type
_entity_poly.pdbx_seq_one_letter_code
_entity_poly.pdbx_strand_id
1 'polypeptide(L)'
;MINFEFFYSMQIINSRFRQIQQKIPIIQITYAQKIIITNMVVSKSQSFKFMLISLVNSLNLSDLEFFGINELQVKNINQYPLQNIQDPVLFNKDPSLYNQLDQYLLNFGGIDNAQLSNLTINFCYNVGMLNLNYFQVGQNTIQNSNILQANNIKIYNCSSIMKEPAINLGNSQSIISQLKIYNLSFHSNIMNLFYLQNFNLCQSEFMNIILQSYSTTIYNYETQLIQISEIKFQNISSIQSVTVFLTKFGDKIIIQNCTFEQNRNILGDSSKLIIDNQSIFNIQNYKYLEVLESIFIENTGFGNGGAMYVYQVQKSLIQNTKFILNQALENSGGAIYASNSKIKLDQCTFKDNISRKERGGAIFSDNTQIFIKKTMIINNIAYIGGGIYYNQQNSLEIDKLSQIYKNQGKFYGSNFGSYPKKLLQIDLSTKQVYNKIIIKNFQSGNYTKQPIYVQYFDEQNEMLNFNIAEQINLLSLSIKEELENYKIQIGNLSETKNLTILLGQELVYIKKINAFQLNITAGNIFTTDFQLFLFSEFSGQYIVLDLLLNFRKCQKGEILYPKQRYISCDKCVEGTYSLVDPNIQKNNFKIQCQQCSNIYFKQCYSDQIILQDNYWREQKDTDVIYQCQMLGCSESAPNQINGCIQGYVGPLCNACDYKGTQWGVNYAQKGKLCQVCGKQANSYIYLAIIILLYSLYIKMSVNSQIQSHLLMIQIDYLRKMNILFLSKTKLRGSDTGIILKIFFHYLQIFSSSIDIFYQIPDLVGNIFKLGGDPSQITYTNLDCIYKDWIISQLWFNRLTMQIAQLIIITGLVLSYRYLLQKNNQKFYKKETYLLFIYFFFYSSIAKLLVSLCVCKKIGFNYYMLNDHLQKCWTYKHVIFQVGIIYPLTIIWSILIPLMFSRKIKSAIQKKEQNKIQFIQTYYFIYQGYKQKFYFWEVLKMFQRLIIMAVLNLDMQNIVQRLIILSICFTQLKITMEKNPYQQKQSRNLEILLQTTVIFSLILQILIYIFEEKQFIHFTLIIIIIIINFYNLLKISFEYYKSALDLILKSKNRKTKRFLSFLYKIKIIKFDVNKNQIQLSRICYLWKKLYINRKNLIYQISLNSQKSSKNSNPKSFTKIY
;
A
#
# COMPACT_ATOMS: atom_id res chain seq x y z
N MET A 1 -63.89 -61.83 -11.41
CA MET A 1 -62.71 -62.45 -12.01
C MET A 1 -63.16 -63.30 -13.17
N ILE A 2 -62.64 -63.03 -14.36
CA ILE A 2 -62.82 -63.79 -15.59
C ILE A 2 -61.52 -64.56 -15.79
N ASN A 3 -61.49 -65.85 -15.48
CA ASN A 3 -60.31 -66.71 -15.65
C ASN A 3 -60.60 -67.82 -16.65
N PHE A 4 -59.76 -67.92 -17.68
CA PHE A 4 -59.99 -68.77 -18.85
C PHE A 4 -58.67 -69.44 -19.26
N GLU A 5 -58.69 -70.78 -19.42
CA GLU A 5 -57.56 -71.55 -19.95
C GLU A 5 -57.98 -72.40 -21.18
N PHE A 6 -57.18 -72.41 -22.25
CA PHE A 6 -57.33 -73.20 -23.50
C PHE A 6 -58.53 -72.88 -24.44
N PHE A 7 -58.34 -71.98 -25.43
CA PHE A 7 -59.38 -71.68 -26.45
C PHE A 7 -58.85 -71.45 -27.86
N TYR A 8 -59.69 -71.68 -28.87
CA TYR A 8 -59.39 -71.30 -30.25
C TYR A 8 -59.56 -69.78 -30.46
N SER A 9 -60.70 -69.21 -30.08
CA SER A 9 -60.92 -67.76 -30.20
C SER A 9 -61.85 -67.20 -29.13
N MET A 10 -61.58 -66.00 -28.63
CA MET A 10 -62.41 -65.30 -27.64
C MET A 10 -62.68 -63.85 -28.03
N GLN A 11 -63.90 -63.37 -27.81
CA GLN A 11 -64.28 -61.97 -28.04
C GLN A 11 -64.95 -61.36 -26.79
N ILE A 12 -64.53 -60.16 -26.38
CA ILE A 12 -65.18 -59.35 -25.33
C ILE A 12 -65.55 -58.00 -25.94
N ILE A 13 -66.85 -57.70 -26.02
CA ILE A 13 -67.36 -56.52 -26.72
C ILE A 13 -68.28 -55.73 -25.78
N ASN A 14 -68.21 -54.39 -25.81
CA ASN A 14 -69.12 -53.48 -25.10
C ASN A 14 -69.22 -53.71 -23.58
N SER A 15 -68.08 -53.83 -22.90
CA SER A 15 -68.04 -54.13 -21.46
C SER A 15 -67.78 -52.88 -20.61
N ARG A 16 -68.42 -52.80 -19.43
CA ARG A 16 -68.25 -51.69 -18.47
C ARG A 16 -67.98 -52.20 -17.07
N PHE A 17 -66.89 -51.72 -16.48
CA PHE A 17 -66.42 -52.09 -15.16
C PHE A 17 -66.38 -50.85 -14.25
N ARG A 18 -67.02 -50.91 -13.08
CA ARG A 18 -67.10 -49.79 -12.11
C ARG A 18 -66.82 -50.26 -10.69
N GLN A 19 -66.14 -49.43 -9.89
CA GLN A 19 -65.96 -49.63 -8.43
C GLN A 19 -65.35 -51.00 -8.06
N ILE A 20 -64.28 -51.40 -8.74
CA ILE A 20 -63.65 -52.69 -8.48
C ILE A 20 -62.65 -52.56 -7.32
N GLN A 21 -62.75 -53.46 -6.33
CA GLN A 21 -61.79 -53.59 -5.23
C GLN A 21 -61.30 -55.03 -5.13
N GLN A 22 -60.43 -55.46 -6.06
CA GLN A 22 -59.86 -56.80 -6.08
C GLN A 22 -58.34 -56.74 -6.29
N LYS A 23 -57.60 -57.55 -5.52
CA LYS A 23 -56.13 -57.69 -5.63
C LYS A 23 -55.67 -58.68 -6.71
N ILE A 24 -56.62 -59.37 -7.34
CA ILE A 24 -56.40 -60.44 -8.33
C ILE A 24 -56.76 -59.87 -9.73
N PRO A 25 -56.11 -60.29 -10.84
CA PRO A 25 -56.48 -59.87 -12.19
C PRO A 25 -57.96 -60.05 -12.49
N ILE A 26 -58.58 -59.04 -13.09
CA ILE A 26 -60.01 -59.06 -13.44
C ILE A 26 -60.24 -59.92 -14.68
N ILE A 27 -59.33 -59.87 -15.65
CA ILE A 27 -59.29 -60.72 -16.84
C ILE A 27 -57.96 -61.49 -16.83
N GLN A 28 -58.02 -62.80 -16.76
CA GLN A 28 -56.89 -63.71 -16.87
C GLN A 28 -57.17 -64.72 -17.97
N ILE A 29 -56.31 -64.77 -19.00
CA ILE A 29 -56.43 -65.70 -20.13
C ILE A 29 -55.08 -66.35 -20.38
N THR A 30 -55.06 -67.68 -20.43
CA THR A 30 -53.87 -68.48 -20.75
C THR A 30 -54.18 -69.43 -21.92
N TYR A 31 -53.26 -69.54 -22.89
CA TYR A 31 -53.37 -70.40 -24.08
C TYR A 31 -54.57 -70.11 -25.00
N ALA A 32 -54.39 -69.24 -26.02
CA ALA A 32 -55.42 -69.01 -27.05
C ALA A 32 -54.85 -68.71 -28.46
N GLN A 33 -55.54 -69.06 -29.57
CA GLN A 33 -55.08 -68.59 -30.89
C GLN A 33 -55.45 -67.13 -31.18
N LYS A 34 -56.67 -66.70 -30.83
CA LYS A 34 -57.14 -65.33 -31.15
C LYS A 34 -57.98 -64.71 -30.03
N ILE A 35 -57.62 -63.51 -29.59
CA ILE A 35 -58.38 -62.73 -28.61
C ILE A 35 -58.71 -61.37 -29.21
N ILE A 36 -59.99 -60.97 -29.15
CA ILE A 36 -60.45 -59.64 -29.55
C ILE A 36 -61.20 -58.98 -28.38
N ILE A 37 -60.79 -57.79 -27.98
CA ILE A 37 -61.49 -56.98 -26.97
C ILE A 37 -61.76 -55.60 -27.55
N THR A 38 -63.04 -55.21 -27.62
CA THR A 38 -63.46 -53.93 -28.22
C THR A 38 -64.46 -53.19 -27.34
N ASN A 39 -64.38 -51.86 -27.27
CA ASN A 39 -65.32 -51.00 -26.52
C ASN A 39 -65.42 -51.39 -25.04
N MET A 40 -64.32 -51.27 -24.28
CA MET A 40 -64.34 -51.53 -22.84
C MET A 40 -63.99 -50.28 -22.03
N VAL A 41 -64.82 -49.98 -21.01
CA VAL A 41 -64.66 -48.82 -20.13
C VAL A 41 -64.51 -49.28 -18.67
N VAL A 42 -63.45 -48.83 -18.01
CA VAL A 42 -63.13 -49.12 -16.60
C VAL A 42 -63.08 -47.82 -15.82
N SER A 43 -63.83 -47.74 -14.71
CA SER A 43 -63.85 -46.54 -13.85
C SER A 43 -63.78 -46.87 -12.36
N LYS A 44 -63.02 -46.07 -11.59
CA LYS A 44 -62.89 -46.20 -10.12
C LYS A 44 -62.44 -47.60 -9.67
N SER A 45 -61.31 -48.08 -10.18
CA SER A 45 -60.76 -49.40 -9.85
C SER A 45 -59.61 -49.31 -8.85
N GLN A 46 -59.53 -50.22 -7.87
CA GLN A 46 -58.39 -50.40 -6.96
C GLN A 46 -57.55 -51.64 -7.30
N SER A 47 -57.37 -51.93 -8.59
CA SER A 47 -56.68 -53.13 -9.08
C SER A 47 -55.28 -52.81 -9.62
N PHE A 48 -54.27 -53.54 -9.14
CA PHE A 48 -52.88 -53.46 -9.66
C PHE A 48 -52.67 -54.30 -10.93
N LYS A 49 -53.53 -55.29 -11.18
CA LYS A 49 -53.57 -56.11 -12.39
C LYS A 49 -55.00 -56.07 -12.94
N PHE A 50 -55.22 -55.52 -14.13
CA PHE A 50 -56.55 -55.58 -14.75
C PHE A 50 -56.65 -56.76 -15.71
N MET A 51 -55.68 -56.86 -16.63
CA MET A 51 -55.63 -57.87 -17.68
C MET A 51 -54.29 -58.61 -17.65
N LEU A 52 -54.34 -59.93 -17.54
CA LEU A 52 -53.18 -60.83 -17.62
C LEU A 52 -53.43 -61.85 -18.74
N ILE A 53 -52.75 -61.68 -19.88
CA ILE A 53 -52.90 -62.54 -21.05
C ILE A 53 -51.57 -63.19 -21.37
N SER A 54 -51.54 -64.53 -21.46
CA SER A 54 -50.33 -65.26 -21.83
C SER A 54 -50.54 -66.37 -22.85
N LEU A 55 -49.50 -66.61 -23.68
CA LEU A 55 -49.42 -67.67 -24.69
C LEU A 55 -50.53 -67.55 -25.75
N VAL A 56 -50.50 -66.47 -26.54
CA VAL A 56 -51.55 -66.13 -27.51
C VAL A 56 -51.01 -65.78 -28.90
N ASN A 57 -51.51 -66.39 -29.98
CA ASN A 57 -50.98 -66.08 -31.32
C ASN A 57 -51.42 -64.67 -31.82
N SER A 58 -52.66 -64.26 -31.55
CA SER A 58 -53.16 -62.94 -31.98
C SER A 58 -54.02 -62.26 -30.91
N LEU A 59 -53.66 -61.04 -30.53
CA LEU A 59 -54.37 -60.20 -29.57
C LEU A 59 -54.75 -58.86 -30.21
N ASN A 60 -56.04 -58.59 -30.34
CA ASN A 60 -56.56 -57.32 -30.84
C ASN A 60 -57.35 -56.59 -29.76
N LEU A 61 -56.90 -55.39 -29.41
CA LEU A 61 -57.51 -54.50 -28.44
C LEU A 61 -57.91 -53.20 -29.14
N SER A 62 -59.20 -52.85 -29.14
CA SER A 62 -59.70 -51.57 -29.68
C SER A 62 -60.62 -50.84 -28.70
N ASP A 63 -60.54 -49.51 -28.71
CA ASP A 63 -61.50 -48.63 -28.02
C ASP A 63 -61.63 -48.95 -26.52
N LEU A 64 -60.49 -48.84 -25.83
CA LEU A 64 -60.34 -49.12 -24.41
C LEU A 64 -60.21 -47.82 -23.62
N GLU A 65 -60.95 -47.68 -22.52
CA GLU A 65 -60.90 -46.50 -21.66
C GLU A 65 -60.76 -46.86 -20.19
N PHE A 66 -59.77 -46.27 -19.52
CA PHE A 66 -59.47 -46.46 -18.11
C PHE A 66 -59.44 -45.12 -17.36
N PHE A 67 -60.30 -44.96 -16.36
CA PHE A 67 -60.45 -43.74 -15.58
C PHE A 67 -60.41 -43.96 -14.06
N GLY A 68 -59.59 -43.18 -13.35
CA GLY A 68 -59.61 -43.14 -11.88
C GLY A 68 -59.19 -44.48 -11.26
N ILE A 69 -57.97 -44.92 -11.54
CA ILE A 69 -57.42 -46.17 -11.01
C ILE A 69 -56.54 -45.84 -9.80
N ASN A 70 -56.78 -46.53 -8.68
CA ASN A 70 -56.03 -46.41 -7.43
C ASN A 70 -56.02 -45.01 -6.79
N GLU A 71 -57.08 -44.21 -6.98
CA GLU A 71 -57.22 -42.82 -6.47
C GLU A 71 -57.05 -42.65 -4.93
N LEU A 72 -57.13 -43.72 -4.14
CA LEU A 72 -57.33 -43.66 -2.68
C LEU A 72 -56.06 -43.68 -1.80
N GLN A 73 -54.85 -43.46 -2.34
CA GLN A 73 -53.61 -43.51 -1.54
C GLN A 73 -52.69 -42.28 -1.59
N VAL A 74 -53.15 -41.13 -2.08
CA VAL A 74 -52.35 -39.89 -2.01
C VAL A 74 -52.75 -39.08 -0.78
N LYS A 75 -52.40 -39.55 0.42
CA LYS A 75 -52.33 -38.71 1.63
C LYS A 75 -50.95 -38.85 2.28
N ASN A 76 -50.19 -37.77 2.18
CA ASN A 76 -48.98 -37.44 2.94
C ASN A 76 -47.78 -38.37 2.80
N ILE A 77 -46.80 -37.98 1.97
CA ILE A 77 -45.40 -38.31 2.23
C ILE A 77 -44.59 -37.00 2.09
N ASN A 78 -44.59 -36.23 3.17
CA ASN A 78 -43.45 -35.34 3.46
C ASN A 78 -42.42 -36.19 4.20
N GLN A 79 -41.16 -36.11 3.75
CA GLN A 79 -39.94 -36.46 4.50
C GLN A 79 -39.79 -37.92 4.96
N TYR A 80 -39.06 -38.72 4.17
CA TYR A 80 -38.12 -39.71 4.72
C TYR A 80 -36.77 -39.60 3.98
N PRO A 81 -35.64 -39.42 4.70
CA PRO A 81 -34.32 -39.45 4.10
C PRO A 81 -33.87 -40.91 3.95
N LEU A 82 -33.70 -41.37 2.72
CA LEU A 82 -32.99 -42.62 2.45
C LEU A 82 -31.49 -42.34 2.49
N GLN A 83 -30.90 -42.49 3.68
CA GLN A 83 -29.46 -42.67 3.83
C GLN A 83 -29.05 -44.05 3.29
N ASN A 84 -27.93 -44.07 2.58
CA ASN A 84 -27.12 -45.22 2.18
C ASN A 84 -27.73 -46.19 1.16
N ILE A 85 -27.65 -45.81 -0.12
CA ILE A 85 -27.33 -46.77 -1.19
C ILE A 85 -26.22 -46.13 -2.04
N GLN A 86 -24.99 -46.61 -1.84
CA GLN A 86 -23.88 -46.40 -2.76
C GLN A 86 -24.15 -47.26 -4.01
N ASP A 87 -23.87 -46.70 -5.18
CA ASP A 87 -23.80 -47.32 -6.51
C ASP A 87 -25.11 -47.55 -7.32
N PRO A 88 -25.40 -46.70 -8.32
CA PRO A 88 -26.35 -47.00 -9.40
C PRO A 88 -25.72 -47.83 -10.55
N VAL A 89 -24.47 -48.30 -10.40
CA VAL A 89 -23.74 -49.10 -11.41
C VAL A 89 -23.92 -50.62 -11.19
N LEU A 90 -24.56 -51.05 -10.10
CA LEU A 90 -24.70 -52.46 -9.71
C LEU A 90 -26.06 -53.10 -9.97
N PHE A 91 -26.90 -52.57 -10.88
CA PHE A 91 -28.03 -53.32 -11.44
C PHE A 91 -27.59 -54.21 -12.61
N ASN A 92 -26.59 -55.06 -12.36
CA ASN A 92 -26.11 -56.10 -13.28
C ASN A 92 -25.36 -57.14 -12.43
N LYS A 93 -26.11 -58.01 -11.75
CA LYS A 93 -25.69 -59.34 -11.25
C LYS A 93 -26.89 -59.96 -10.53
N ASP A 94 -27.86 -60.42 -11.32
CA ASP A 94 -28.64 -61.64 -11.08
C ASP A 94 -29.88 -61.64 -11.99
N PRO A 95 -29.90 -62.46 -13.06
CA PRO A 95 -31.09 -62.71 -13.88
C PRO A 95 -32.16 -63.53 -13.15
N SER A 96 -31.97 -63.88 -11.88
CA SER A 96 -32.79 -64.85 -11.12
C SER A 96 -33.88 -64.22 -10.26
N LEU A 97 -34.12 -62.90 -10.36
CA LEU A 97 -35.18 -62.18 -9.63
C LEU A 97 -36.26 -61.60 -10.58
N TYR A 98 -36.84 -62.44 -11.42
CA TYR A 98 -38.00 -62.10 -12.28
C TYR A 98 -39.35 -62.05 -11.54
N ASN A 99 -39.38 -62.19 -10.21
CA ASN A 99 -40.61 -62.29 -9.42
C ASN A 99 -41.23 -60.93 -8.98
N GLN A 100 -40.93 -59.81 -9.64
CA GLN A 100 -41.41 -58.47 -9.24
C GLN A 100 -42.16 -57.65 -10.32
N LEU A 101 -42.47 -58.20 -11.50
CA LEU A 101 -43.20 -57.47 -12.58
C LEU A 101 -44.73 -57.59 -12.48
N ASP A 102 -45.27 -57.39 -11.28
CA ASP A 102 -46.63 -57.81 -10.93
C ASP A 102 -47.69 -56.69 -10.86
N GLN A 103 -47.38 -55.46 -11.26
CA GLN A 103 -48.32 -54.34 -11.05
C GLN A 103 -48.56 -53.53 -12.32
N TYR A 104 -48.98 -54.23 -13.38
CA TYR A 104 -49.36 -53.63 -14.65
C TYR A 104 -50.85 -53.81 -14.93
N LEU A 105 -51.48 -52.74 -15.41
CA LEU A 105 -52.86 -52.74 -15.88
C LEU A 105 -53.06 -53.78 -16.99
N LEU A 106 -52.21 -53.72 -18.02
CA LEU A 106 -52.15 -54.66 -19.14
C LEU A 106 -50.83 -55.44 -19.06
N ASN A 107 -50.90 -56.73 -18.71
CA ASN A 107 -49.74 -57.58 -18.60
C ASN A 107 -49.83 -58.74 -19.61
N PHE A 108 -48.90 -58.76 -20.55
CA PHE A 108 -48.88 -59.65 -21.70
C PHE A 108 -47.57 -60.47 -21.74
N GLY A 109 -47.67 -61.78 -21.97
CA GLY A 109 -46.52 -62.68 -22.07
C GLY A 109 -46.67 -63.73 -23.18
N GLY A 110 -45.70 -63.84 -24.08
CA GLY A 110 -45.72 -64.83 -25.17
C GLY A 110 -46.87 -64.62 -26.15
N ILE A 111 -46.93 -63.46 -26.80
CA ILE A 111 -47.96 -63.08 -27.77
C ILE A 111 -47.39 -62.85 -29.17
N ASP A 112 -47.70 -63.67 -30.18
CA ASP A 112 -47.03 -63.54 -31.49
C ASP A 112 -47.33 -62.19 -32.17
N ASN A 113 -48.61 -61.79 -32.23
CA ASN A 113 -49.04 -60.51 -32.79
C ASN A 113 -50.02 -59.79 -31.85
N ALA A 114 -49.64 -58.60 -31.37
CA ALA A 114 -50.48 -57.73 -30.55
C ALA A 114 -50.81 -56.42 -31.28
N GLN A 115 -52.09 -56.15 -31.48
CA GLN A 115 -52.61 -54.89 -32.02
C GLN A 115 -53.37 -54.13 -30.94
N LEU A 116 -52.96 -52.89 -30.66
CA LEU A 116 -53.67 -51.96 -29.78
C LEU A 116 -54.09 -50.72 -30.56
N SER A 117 -55.36 -50.36 -30.49
CA SER A 117 -55.91 -49.17 -31.15
C SER A 117 -56.84 -48.41 -30.20
N ASN A 118 -56.76 -47.08 -30.20
CA ASN A 118 -57.66 -46.21 -29.43
C ASN A 118 -57.72 -46.55 -27.93
N LEU A 119 -56.57 -46.57 -27.24
CA LEU A 119 -56.49 -46.77 -25.80
C LEU A 119 -56.40 -45.42 -25.07
N THR A 120 -57.26 -45.19 -24.06
CA THR A 120 -57.21 -44.02 -23.20
C THR A 120 -57.02 -44.42 -21.73
N ILE A 121 -56.00 -43.85 -21.08
CA ILE A 121 -55.72 -44.03 -19.65
C ILE A 121 -55.64 -42.64 -19.02
N ASN A 122 -56.49 -42.37 -18.04
CA ASN A 122 -56.55 -41.07 -17.36
C ASN A 122 -56.73 -41.25 -15.85
N PHE A 123 -56.03 -40.45 -15.05
CA PHE A 123 -56.06 -40.52 -13.58
C PHE A 123 -55.69 -41.92 -13.05
N CYS A 124 -54.50 -42.41 -13.40
CA CYS A 124 -53.95 -43.66 -12.89
C CYS A 124 -52.82 -43.41 -11.87
N TYR A 125 -52.90 -44.07 -10.70
CA TYR A 125 -51.98 -43.88 -9.58
C TYR A 125 -51.28 -45.18 -9.18
N ASN A 126 -49.95 -45.20 -9.04
CA ASN A 126 -49.17 -46.36 -8.56
C ASN A 126 -49.53 -47.68 -9.28
N VAL A 127 -49.60 -47.69 -10.61
CA VAL A 127 -49.73 -48.90 -11.46
C VAL A 127 -49.00 -48.64 -12.78
N GLY A 128 -48.30 -49.66 -13.31
CA GLY A 128 -47.79 -49.65 -14.69
C GLY A 128 -48.91 -49.81 -15.72
N MET A 129 -48.73 -49.34 -16.94
CA MET A 129 -49.81 -49.30 -17.94
C MET A 129 -49.78 -50.49 -18.88
N LEU A 130 -48.61 -50.80 -19.43
CA LEU A 130 -48.42 -51.88 -20.39
C LEU A 130 -47.11 -52.61 -20.12
N ASN A 131 -47.18 -53.93 -19.97
CA ASN A 131 -46.02 -54.79 -19.89
C ASN A 131 -46.14 -55.89 -20.94
N LEU A 132 -45.14 -55.98 -21.80
CA LEU A 132 -44.97 -57.03 -22.80
C LEU A 132 -43.63 -57.70 -22.52
N ASN A 133 -43.67 -58.84 -21.84
CA ASN A 133 -42.47 -59.58 -21.49
C ASN A 133 -42.25 -60.79 -22.40
N TYR A 134 -40.98 -61.17 -22.51
CA TYR A 134 -40.60 -62.48 -23.04
C TYR A 134 -41.12 -63.59 -22.13
N PHE A 135 -41.47 -64.74 -22.72
CA PHE A 135 -42.05 -65.87 -21.99
C PHE A 135 -41.16 -67.10 -22.12
N GLN A 136 -40.66 -67.61 -20.99
CA GLN A 136 -39.90 -68.86 -20.92
C GLN A 136 -40.85 -70.02 -20.59
N VAL A 137 -40.98 -70.96 -21.51
CA VAL A 137 -41.62 -72.25 -21.27
C VAL A 137 -40.50 -73.24 -20.94
N GLY A 138 -40.34 -73.61 -19.66
CA GLY A 138 -39.30 -74.55 -19.22
C GLY A 138 -37.85 -74.05 -19.37
N GLN A 139 -36.87 -74.95 -19.16
CA GLN A 139 -35.44 -74.59 -19.15
C GLN A 139 -34.87 -74.20 -20.53
N ASN A 140 -35.52 -74.60 -21.64
CA ASN A 140 -34.93 -74.49 -22.99
C ASN A 140 -35.82 -73.88 -24.09
N THR A 141 -37.04 -73.41 -23.82
CA THR A 141 -37.86 -72.74 -24.87
C THR A 141 -38.28 -71.33 -24.45
N ILE A 142 -37.52 -70.34 -24.92
CA ILE A 142 -37.97 -68.94 -24.97
C ILE A 142 -38.77 -68.82 -26.27
N GLN A 143 -40.08 -68.56 -26.20
CA GLN A 143 -40.82 -68.14 -27.39
C GLN A 143 -40.43 -66.67 -27.66
N ASN A 144 -39.60 -66.48 -28.68
CA ASN A 144 -39.19 -65.18 -29.20
C ASN A 144 -39.86 -64.94 -30.56
N SER A 145 -41.06 -64.35 -30.58
CA SER A 145 -41.61 -63.71 -31.80
C SER A 145 -42.84 -62.86 -31.51
N ASN A 146 -42.71 -61.80 -30.72
CA ASN A 146 -43.85 -60.89 -30.45
C ASN A 146 -43.69 -59.59 -31.24
N ILE A 147 -44.62 -59.29 -32.15
CA ILE A 147 -44.77 -57.99 -32.84
C ILE A 147 -45.86 -57.18 -32.13
N LEU A 148 -45.54 -55.95 -31.75
CA LEU A 148 -46.50 -54.98 -31.22
C LEU A 148 -46.80 -53.90 -32.26
N GLN A 149 -48.07 -53.72 -32.60
CA GLN A 149 -48.56 -52.57 -33.35
C GLN A 149 -49.52 -51.78 -32.47
N ALA A 150 -49.17 -50.54 -32.14
CA ALA A 150 -49.98 -49.69 -31.30
C ALA A 150 -50.27 -48.36 -32.00
N ASN A 151 -51.54 -47.97 -32.07
CA ASN A 151 -51.96 -46.73 -32.69
C ASN A 151 -52.93 -45.94 -31.80
N ASN A 152 -52.74 -44.62 -31.74
CA ASN A 152 -53.61 -43.67 -31.04
C ASN A 152 -53.81 -44.04 -29.56
N ILE A 153 -52.69 -44.14 -28.82
CA ILE A 153 -52.68 -44.36 -27.36
C ILE A 153 -52.59 -43.00 -26.67
N LYS A 154 -53.44 -42.76 -25.67
CA LYS A 154 -53.47 -41.51 -24.92
C LYS A 154 -53.40 -41.74 -23.41
N ILE A 155 -52.43 -41.12 -22.74
CA ILE A 155 -52.16 -41.26 -21.32
C ILE A 155 -52.11 -39.86 -20.67
N TYR A 156 -52.96 -39.62 -19.67
CA TYR A 156 -53.10 -38.29 -19.05
C TYR A 156 -53.15 -38.34 -17.52
N ASN A 157 -52.57 -37.33 -16.85
CA ASN A 157 -52.77 -37.06 -15.42
C ASN A 157 -52.49 -38.28 -14.52
N CYS A 158 -51.39 -38.98 -14.76
CA CYS A 158 -51.02 -40.19 -14.01
C CYS A 158 -49.81 -39.94 -13.13
N SER A 159 -49.75 -40.57 -11.95
CA SER A 159 -48.56 -40.52 -11.10
C SER A 159 -48.21 -41.84 -10.46
N SER A 160 -46.92 -42.10 -10.25
CA SER A 160 -46.44 -43.36 -9.71
C SER A 160 -45.18 -43.19 -8.87
N ILE A 161 -45.19 -43.80 -7.67
CA ILE A 161 -44.01 -43.94 -6.79
C ILE A 161 -43.34 -45.32 -6.98
N MET A 162 -43.93 -46.15 -7.85
CA MET A 162 -43.43 -47.49 -8.15
C MET A 162 -42.09 -47.46 -8.90
N LYS A 163 -41.36 -48.58 -8.82
CA LYS A 163 -40.08 -48.75 -9.52
C LYS A 163 -40.26 -49.24 -10.96
N GLU A 164 -41.41 -49.80 -11.26
CA GLU A 164 -41.77 -50.37 -12.55
C GLU A 164 -42.09 -49.26 -13.57
N PRO A 165 -41.59 -49.35 -14.82
CA PRO A 165 -41.87 -48.34 -15.84
C PRO A 165 -43.34 -48.33 -16.28
N ALA A 166 -43.81 -47.22 -16.84
CA ALA A 166 -45.19 -47.14 -17.33
C ALA A 166 -45.45 -48.12 -18.50
N ILE A 167 -44.51 -48.21 -19.43
CA ILE A 167 -44.53 -49.09 -20.60
C ILE A 167 -43.24 -49.92 -20.59
N ASN A 168 -43.37 -51.24 -20.59
CA ASN A 168 -42.24 -52.16 -20.66
C ASN A 168 -42.36 -53.03 -21.91
N LEU A 169 -41.34 -53.01 -22.77
CA LEU A 169 -41.31 -53.71 -24.05
C LEU A 169 -40.10 -54.64 -24.11
N GLY A 170 -40.35 -55.94 -23.96
CA GLY A 170 -39.40 -57.04 -24.11
C GLY A 170 -39.80 -57.97 -25.26
N ASN A 171 -39.95 -57.41 -26.46
CA ASN A 171 -40.46 -58.10 -27.65
C ASN A 171 -39.51 -57.97 -28.86
N SER A 172 -39.83 -58.61 -29.98
CA SER A 172 -38.93 -58.57 -31.16
C SER A 172 -39.02 -57.25 -31.94
N GLN A 173 -40.25 -56.77 -32.17
CA GLN A 173 -40.51 -55.57 -32.96
C GLN A 173 -41.69 -54.79 -32.38
N SER A 174 -41.51 -53.49 -32.17
CA SER A 174 -42.56 -52.59 -31.69
C SER A 174 -42.72 -51.40 -32.63
N ILE A 175 -43.94 -51.19 -33.12
CA ILE A 175 -44.34 -50.04 -33.94
C ILE A 175 -45.43 -49.29 -33.18
N ILE A 176 -45.14 -48.06 -32.78
CA ILE A 176 -46.06 -47.21 -32.03
C ILE A 176 -46.26 -45.91 -32.82
N SER A 177 -47.51 -45.60 -33.16
CA SER A 177 -47.90 -44.34 -33.81
C SER A 177 -48.90 -43.58 -32.96
N GLN A 178 -48.82 -42.25 -32.95
CA GLN A 178 -49.79 -41.38 -32.27
C GLN A 178 -49.89 -41.64 -30.76
N LEU A 179 -48.75 -41.87 -30.09
CA LEU A 179 -48.69 -41.97 -28.63
C LEU A 179 -48.67 -40.56 -28.01
N LYS A 180 -49.63 -40.29 -27.13
CA LYS A 180 -49.82 -38.98 -26.49
C LYS A 180 -49.76 -39.11 -24.97
N ILE A 181 -48.74 -38.51 -24.36
CA ILE A 181 -48.47 -38.57 -22.92
C ILE A 181 -48.40 -37.15 -22.35
N TYR A 182 -49.33 -36.81 -21.44
CA TYR A 182 -49.38 -35.48 -20.82
C TYR A 182 -49.58 -35.52 -19.30
N ASN A 183 -48.87 -34.64 -18.58
CA ASN A 183 -49.01 -34.43 -17.13
C ASN A 183 -48.76 -35.72 -16.34
N LEU A 184 -47.54 -36.26 -16.43
CA LEU A 184 -47.15 -37.46 -15.66
C LEU A 184 -46.13 -37.11 -14.57
N SER A 185 -46.20 -37.79 -13.42
CA SER A 185 -45.15 -37.77 -12.40
C SER A 185 -44.75 -39.17 -11.92
N PHE A 186 -43.58 -39.65 -12.32
CA PHE A 186 -43.14 -41.04 -12.11
C PHE A 186 -41.79 -41.10 -11.38
N HIS A 187 -41.61 -42.09 -10.51
CA HIS A 187 -40.30 -42.44 -9.90
C HIS A 187 -39.50 -43.45 -10.74
N SER A 188 -40.07 -43.92 -11.85
CA SER A 188 -39.49 -44.90 -12.76
C SER A 188 -39.53 -44.37 -14.20
N ASN A 189 -38.89 -45.09 -15.13
CA ASN A 189 -38.87 -44.70 -16.53
C ASN A 189 -40.28 -44.72 -17.13
N ILE A 190 -40.56 -43.91 -18.14
CA ILE A 190 -41.85 -44.03 -18.86
C ILE A 190 -41.85 -45.26 -19.74
N MET A 191 -40.79 -45.47 -20.53
CA MET A 191 -40.69 -46.57 -21.47
C MET A 191 -39.36 -47.30 -21.32
N ASN A 192 -39.42 -48.61 -21.15
CA ASN A 192 -38.23 -49.48 -21.19
C ASN A 192 -38.24 -50.35 -22.45
N LEU A 193 -37.09 -50.43 -23.12
CA LEU A 193 -36.83 -51.21 -24.31
C LEU A 193 -35.76 -52.27 -24.00
N PHE A 194 -36.14 -53.56 -24.01
CA PHE A 194 -35.26 -54.69 -23.71
C PHE A 194 -35.19 -55.68 -24.87
N TYR A 195 -34.00 -55.84 -25.46
CA TYR A 195 -33.69 -56.87 -26.45
C TYR A 195 -34.55 -56.82 -27.75
N LEU A 196 -34.95 -55.63 -28.21
CA LEU A 196 -35.72 -55.52 -29.46
C LEU A 196 -34.81 -55.52 -30.69
N GLN A 197 -35.25 -56.14 -31.77
CA GLN A 197 -34.61 -55.94 -33.08
C GLN A 197 -34.95 -54.54 -33.60
N ASN A 198 -36.24 -54.21 -33.68
CA ASN A 198 -36.71 -52.96 -34.26
C ASN A 198 -37.71 -52.23 -33.34
N PHE A 199 -37.42 -50.98 -33.01
CA PHE A 199 -38.35 -50.07 -32.34
C PHE A 199 -38.63 -48.86 -33.23
N ASN A 200 -39.91 -48.64 -33.56
CA ASN A 200 -40.35 -47.48 -34.33
C ASN A 200 -41.41 -46.69 -33.55
N LEU A 201 -41.15 -45.39 -33.35
CA LEU A 201 -42.08 -44.46 -32.71
C LEU A 201 -42.29 -43.24 -33.61
N CYS A 202 -43.54 -43.00 -34.01
CA CYS A 202 -43.91 -41.96 -34.96
C CYS A 202 -45.04 -41.07 -34.45
N GLN A 203 -45.09 -39.80 -34.88
CA GLN A 203 -46.24 -38.90 -34.69
C GLN A 203 -46.73 -38.77 -33.25
N SER A 204 -45.80 -38.67 -32.29
CA SER A 204 -46.09 -38.80 -30.87
C SER A 204 -45.78 -37.52 -30.08
N GLU A 205 -46.38 -37.35 -28.90
CA GLU A 205 -46.22 -36.16 -28.06
C GLU A 205 -46.02 -36.54 -26.58
N PHE A 206 -44.99 -35.96 -25.95
CA PHE A 206 -44.62 -36.14 -24.55
C PHE A 206 -44.47 -34.77 -23.90
N MET A 207 -45.35 -34.43 -22.96
CA MET A 207 -45.49 -33.07 -22.48
C MET A 207 -45.72 -33.02 -20.96
N ASN A 208 -45.05 -32.09 -20.27
CA ASN A 208 -45.21 -31.86 -18.83
C ASN A 208 -45.00 -33.15 -18.01
N ILE A 209 -43.82 -33.73 -18.10
CA ILE A 209 -43.47 -34.98 -17.43
C ILE A 209 -42.44 -34.71 -16.34
N ILE A 210 -42.64 -35.25 -15.14
CA ILE A 210 -41.72 -35.16 -14.01
C ILE A 210 -41.24 -36.56 -13.64
N LEU A 211 -39.93 -36.77 -13.71
CA LEU A 211 -39.25 -38.03 -13.48
C LEU A 211 -38.37 -37.93 -12.23
N GLN A 212 -38.53 -38.85 -11.29
CA GLN A 212 -37.81 -38.90 -10.00
C GLN A 212 -36.94 -40.16 -9.92
N SER A 213 -36.07 -40.26 -8.92
CA SER A 213 -35.26 -41.46 -8.63
C SER A 213 -34.43 -42.01 -9.82
N TYR A 214 -33.65 -41.15 -10.48
CA TYR A 214 -32.77 -41.55 -11.59
C TYR A 214 -33.47 -42.11 -12.84
N SER A 215 -34.73 -41.73 -13.09
CA SER A 215 -35.50 -42.18 -14.25
C SER A 215 -35.37 -41.31 -15.50
N THR A 216 -35.71 -41.90 -16.65
CA THR A 216 -35.71 -41.29 -17.99
C THR A 216 -37.02 -41.55 -18.74
N THR A 217 -37.31 -40.78 -19.79
CA THR A 217 -38.53 -40.99 -20.58
C THR A 217 -38.45 -42.30 -21.35
N ILE A 218 -37.34 -42.54 -22.07
CA ILE A 218 -37.10 -43.80 -22.78
C ILE A 218 -35.74 -44.34 -22.37
N TYR A 219 -35.75 -45.52 -21.77
CA TYR A 219 -34.57 -46.30 -21.43
C TYR A 219 -34.43 -47.47 -22.38
N ASN A 220 -33.27 -47.55 -23.03
CA ASN A 220 -32.95 -48.62 -23.95
C ASN A 220 -31.74 -49.42 -23.47
N TYR A 221 -31.95 -50.71 -23.23
CA TYR A 221 -30.88 -51.65 -22.89
C TYR A 221 -30.13 -52.09 -24.15
N GLU A 222 -30.81 -52.84 -25.03
CA GLU A 222 -30.26 -53.37 -26.29
C GLU A 222 -31.30 -53.27 -27.40
N THR A 223 -30.93 -52.63 -28.52
CA THR A 223 -31.74 -52.58 -29.74
C THR A 223 -30.87 -52.60 -30.99
N GLN A 224 -31.30 -53.29 -32.05
CA GLN A 224 -30.59 -53.19 -33.35
C GLN A 224 -30.94 -51.86 -34.05
N LEU A 225 -32.23 -51.54 -34.18
CA LEU A 225 -32.69 -50.30 -34.80
C LEU A 225 -33.71 -49.57 -33.91
N ILE A 226 -33.42 -48.31 -33.62
CA ILE A 226 -34.41 -47.36 -33.10
C ILE A 226 -34.67 -46.30 -34.16
N GLN A 227 -35.94 -46.16 -34.55
CA GLN A 227 -36.41 -45.09 -35.41
C GLN A 227 -37.45 -44.25 -34.66
N ILE A 228 -37.19 -42.95 -34.59
CA ILE A 228 -38.04 -41.97 -33.93
C ILE A 228 -38.29 -40.84 -34.93
N SER A 229 -39.56 -40.59 -35.26
CA SER A 229 -39.92 -39.54 -36.21
C SER A 229 -41.16 -38.74 -35.84
N GLU A 230 -41.15 -37.44 -36.14
CA GLU A 230 -42.30 -36.55 -35.92
C GLU A 230 -42.76 -36.54 -34.44
N ILE A 231 -41.82 -36.43 -33.49
CA ILE A 231 -42.12 -36.44 -32.06
C ILE A 231 -41.82 -35.10 -31.39
N LYS A 232 -42.72 -34.68 -30.50
CA LYS A 232 -42.50 -33.54 -29.59
C LYS A 232 -42.25 -34.00 -28.16
N PHE A 233 -41.12 -33.62 -27.58
CA PHE A 233 -40.82 -33.73 -26.15
C PHE A 233 -40.68 -32.32 -25.55
N GLN A 234 -41.63 -31.92 -24.70
CA GLN A 234 -41.65 -30.58 -24.12
C GLN A 234 -41.81 -30.60 -22.61
N ASN A 235 -41.05 -29.75 -21.92
CA ASN A 235 -41.17 -29.52 -20.48
C ASN A 235 -41.09 -30.84 -19.67
N ILE A 236 -40.10 -31.67 -20.01
CA ILE A 236 -39.79 -32.88 -19.26
C ILE A 236 -38.67 -32.56 -18.27
N SER A 237 -38.88 -32.91 -17.01
CA SER A 237 -37.87 -32.75 -15.97
C SER A 237 -37.50 -34.09 -15.35
N SER A 238 -36.20 -34.39 -15.25
CA SER A 238 -35.68 -35.57 -14.55
C SER A 238 -34.77 -35.19 -13.41
N ILE A 239 -34.81 -35.97 -12.32
CA ILE A 239 -33.90 -35.80 -11.17
C ILE A 239 -32.74 -36.77 -11.30
N GLN A 240 -31.51 -36.24 -11.34
CA GLN A 240 -30.24 -37.00 -11.30
C GLN A 240 -30.01 -38.02 -12.45
N SER A 241 -30.81 -38.03 -13.53
CA SER A 241 -30.67 -38.93 -14.69
C SER A 241 -31.08 -38.28 -16.00
N VAL A 242 -30.74 -38.91 -17.13
CA VAL A 242 -31.02 -38.44 -18.48
C VAL A 242 -32.50 -38.22 -18.71
N THR A 243 -32.89 -37.09 -19.29
CA THR A 243 -34.30 -36.68 -19.30
C THR A 243 -35.14 -37.43 -20.32
N VAL A 244 -34.69 -37.51 -21.57
CA VAL A 244 -35.51 -38.04 -22.67
C VAL A 244 -35.06 -39.44 -23.08
N PHE A 245 -33.76 -39.63 -23.37
CA PHE A 245 -33.31 -40.85 -24.02
C PHE A 245 -31.99 -41.35 -23.44
N LEU A 246 -32.01 -42.49 -22.76
CA LEU A 246 -30.81 -43.17 -22.25
C LEU A 246 -30.63 -44.51 -22.96
N THR A 247 -29.50 -44.68 -23.62
CA THR A 247 -29.17 -45.94 -24.32
C THR A 247 -27.86 -46.53 -23.79
N LYS A 248 -27.76 -47.85 -23.76
CA LYS A 248 -26.52 -48.54 -23.38
C LYS A 248 -25.74 -49.11 -24.58
N PHE A 249 -26.42 -49.82 -25.48
CA PHE A 249 -25.80 -50.44 -26.66
C PHE A 249 -26.81 -50.68 -27.78
N GLY A 250 -26.34 -50.70 -29.02
CA GLY A 250 -27.14 -51.04 -30.20
C GLY A 250 -26.43 -50.78 -31.53
N ASP A 251 -27.11 -51.05 -32.64
CA ASP A 251 -26.52 -50.89 -33.98
C ASP A 251 -26.80 -49.50 -34.58
N LYS A 252 -28.08 -49.09 -34.69
CA LYS A 252 -28.46 -47.83 -35.36
C LYS A 252 -29.60 -47.08 -34.65
N ILE A 253 -29.44 -45.76 -34.50
CA ILE A 253 -30.50 -44.82 -34.09
C ILE A 253 -30.77 -43.80 -35.20
N ILE A 254 -32.03 -43.58 -35.53
CA ILE A 254 -32.51 -42.55 -36.47
C ILE A 254 -33.53 -41.66 -35.75
N ILE A 255 -33.25 -40.36 -35.69
CA ILE A 255 -34.15 -39.33 -35.16
C ILE A 255 -34.44 -38.34 -36.30
N GLN A 256 -35.71 -38.16 -36.67
CA GLN A 256 -36.09 -37.31 -37.80
C GLN A 256 -37.30 -36.42 -37.47
N ASN A 257 -37.26 -35.14 -37.83
CA ASN A 257 -38.40 -34.23 -37.65
C ASN A 257 -38.90 -34.15 -36.19
N CYS A 258 -37.99 -34.19 -35.21
CA CYS A 258 -38.34 -34.15 -33.79
C CYS A 258 -38.05 -32.79 -33.16
N THR A 259 -38.85 -32.41 -32.16
CA THR A 259 -38.67 -31.17 -31.38
C THR A 259 -38.49 -31.48 -29.90
N PHE A 260 -37.39 -31.00 -29.33
CA PHE A 260 -37.02 -31.13 -27.92
C PHE A 260 -36.93 -29.74 -27.29
N GLU A 261 -37.93 -29.38 -26.50
CA GLU A 261 -38.14 -28.01 -26.01
C GLU A 261 -38.22 -27.97 -24.48
N GLN A 262 -37.40 -27.14 -23.84
CA GLN A 262 -37.48 -26.88 -22.40
C GLN A 262 -37.34 -28.13 -21.52
N ASN A 263 -36.61 -29.16 -21.99
CA ASN A 263 -36.34 -30.33 -21.18
C ASN A 263 -35.16 -30.05 -20.25
N ARG A 264 -35.25 -30.51 -18.99
CA ARG A 264 -34.26 -30.18 -17.97
C ARG A 264 -33.92 -31.34 -17.05
N ASN A 265 -32.64 -31.47 -16.73
CA ASN A 265 -32.18 -32.27 -15.60
C ASN A 265 -32.04 -31.38 -14.35
N ILE A 266 -32.52 -31.85 -13.21
CA ILE A 266 -32.43 -31.19 -11.91
C ILE A 266 -31.54 -32.03 -10.99
N LEU A 267 -30.56 -31.39 -10.34
CA LEU A 267 -29.76 -32.05 -9.30
C LEU A 267 -30.58 -32.20 -8.00
N GLY A 268 -30.66 -33.42 -7.47
CA GLY A 268 -31.18 -33.70 -6.14
C GLY A 268 -30.13 -33.50 -5.02
N ASP A 269 -30.58 -33.42 -3.77
CA ASP A 269 -29.78 -33.04 -2.57
C ASP A 269 -28.61 -33.98 -2.18
N SER A 270 -28.32 -35.05 -2.94
CA SER A 270 -27.24 -35.99 -2.59
C SER A 270 -25.94 -35.71 -3.35
N SER A 271 -24.92 -35.31 -2.58
CA SER A 271 -23.54 -35.09 -2.99
C SER A 271 -22.86 -36.32 -3.64
N LYS A 272 -22.13 -36.08 -4.74
CA LYS A 272 -21.10 -36.95 -5.37
C LYS A 272 -21.55 -38.27 -6.02
N LEU A 273 -22.36 -38.18 -7.07
CA LEU A 273 -22.43 -39.23 -8.11
C LEU A 273 -21.92 -38.65 -9.42
N ILE A 274 -21.17 -39.44 -10.19
CA ILE A 274 -20.50 -39.05 -11.45
C ILE A 274 -21.51 -38.32 -12.36
N ILE A 275 -21.31 -36.99 -12.47
CA ILE A 275 -22.27 -36.03 -13.06
C ILE A 275 -22.24 -36.10 -14.60
N ASP A 276 -21.29 -36.84 -15.18
CA ASP A 276 -20.92 -36.70 -16.59
C ASP A 276 -22.04 -37.04 -17.57
N ASN A 277 -22.97 -37.92 -17.20
CA ASN A 277 -23.93 -38.52 -18.10
C ASN A 277 -25.34 -37.87 -18.08
N GLN A 278 -25.50 -36.72 -17.41
CA GLN A 278 -26.80 -36.09 -17.14
C GLN A 278 -27.22 -35.06 -18.22
N SER A 279 -27.32 -35.52 -19.47
CA SER A 279 -27.82 -34.78 -20.64
C SER A 279 -29.32 -35.02 -20.86
N ILE A 280 -29.92 -34.37 -21.87
CA ILE A 280 -31.28 -34.73 -22.33
C ILE A 280 -31.26 -36.04 -23.11
N PHE A 281 -30.26 -36.20 -23.98
CA PHE A 281 -29.98 -37.40 -24.75
C PHE A 281 -28.63 -37.98 -24.39
N ASN A 282 -28.59 -39.26 -24.03
CA ASN A 282 -27.37 -39.99 -23.75
C ASN A 282 -27.29 -41.24 -24.63
N ILE A 283 -26.38 -41.17 -25.61
CA ILE A 283 -26.21 -42.17 -26.66
C ILE A 283 -24.85 -42.83 -26.49
N GLN A 284 -24.83 -44.13 -26.17
CA GLN A 284 -23.62 -44.88 -25.85
C GLN A 284 -23.52 -46.16 -26.67
N ASN A 285 -22.32 -46.46 -27.19
CA ASN A 285 -21.99 -47.73 -27.86
C ASN A 285 -22.87 -48.07 -29.07
N TYR A 286 -23.03 -47.11 -29.99
CA TYR A 286 -23.75 -47.32 -31.26
C TYR A 286 -22.83 -47.31 -32.47
N LYS A 287 -23.13 -48.13 -33.48
CA LYS A 287 -22.42 -48.05 -34.77
C LYS A 287 -22.83 -46.80 -35.55
N TYR A 288 -24.13 -46.50 -35.58
CA TYR A 288 -24.70 -45.42 -36.39
C TYR A 288 -25.69 -44.54 -35.61
N LEU A 289 -25.53 -43.23 -35.71
CA LEU A 289 -26.49 -42.23 -35.22
C LEU A 289 -26.83 -41.23 -36.33
N GLU A 290 -28.11 -41.11 -36.68
CA GLU A 290 -28.62 -40.12 -37.63
C GLU A 290 -29.62 -39.20 -36.92
N VAL A 291 -29.36 -37.88 -36.95
CA VAL A 291 -30.29 -36.86 -36.45
C VAL A 291 -30.57 -35.88 -37.58
N LEU A 292 -31.80 -35.88 -38.08
CA LEU A 292 -32.21 -35.17 -39.28
C LEU A 292 -33.33 -34.19 -38.94
N GLU A 293 -33.24 -32.97 -39.46
CA GLU A 293 -34.35 -32.01 -39.50
C GLU A 293 -35.00 -31.75 -38.13
N SER A 294 -34.20 -31.79 -37.06
CA SER A 294 -34.69 -31.74 -35.67
C SER A 294 -34.32 -30.42 -34.98
N ILE A 295 -34.99 -30.13 -33.86
CA ILE A 295 -34.81 -28.88 -33.10
C ILE A 295 -34.62 -29.19 -31.61
N PHE A 296 -33.51 -28.72 -31.05
CA PHE A 296 -33.22 -28.73 -29.61
C PHE A 296 -33.17 -27.28 -29.11
N ILE A 297 -34.18 -26.87 -28.34
CA ILE A 297 -34.33 -25.49 -27.87
C ILE A 297 -34.53 -25.41 -26.36
N GLU A 298 -33.80 -24.51 -25.70
CA GLU A 298 -33.91 -24.21 -24.25
C GLU A 298 -33.74 -25.44 -23.35
N ASN A 299 -32.97 -26.44 -23.78
CA ASN A 299 -32.73 -27.61 -22.95
C ASN A 299 -31.59 -27.38 -21.96
N THR A 300 -31.72 -27.93 -20.76
CA THR A 300 -30.74 -27.75 -19.67
C THR A 300 -30.27 -29.09 -19.13
N GLY A 301 -29.03 -29.47 -19.44
CA GLY A 301 -28.33 -30.60 -18.85
C GLY A 301 -27.54 -30.18 -17.61
N PHE A 302 -27.57 -30.99 -16.57
CA PHE A 302 -26.72 -30.76 -15.39
C PHE A 302 -25.28 -31.25 -15.66
N GLY A 303 -25.15 -32.34 -16.41
CA GLY A 303 -23.90 -32.98 -16.82
C GLY A 303 -23.35 -32.50 -18.16
N ASN A 304 -22.60 -33.36 -18.85
CA ASN A 304 -22.04 -33.05 -20.16
C ASN A 304 -23.13 -33.08 -21.24
N GLY A 305 -23.08 -32.16 -22.20
CA GLY A 305 -24.03 -32.11 -23.31
C GLY A 305 -25.39 -31.57 -22.89
N GLY A 306 -25.56 -30.24 -22.94
CA GLY A 306 -26.82 -29.59 -22.55
C GLY A 306 -28.04 -30.07 -23.34
N ALA A 307 -27.83 -30.58 -24.56
CA ALA A 307 -28.83 -31.31 -25.34
C ALA A 307 -28.44 -32.78 -25.55
N MET A 308 -27.22 -33.07 -26.03
CA MET A 308 -26.80 -34.42 -26.40
C MET A 308 -25.42 -34.78 -25.85
N TYR A 309 -25.32 -35.99 -25.31
CA TYR A 309 -24.09 -36.68 -24.92
C TYR A 309 -23.91 -37.90 -25.83
N VAL A 310 -22.80 -37.95 -26.56
CA VAL A 310 -22.48 -38.99 -27.54
C VAL A 310 -21.17 -39.65 -27.16
N TYR A 311 -21.21 -40.96 -26.89
CA TYR A 311 -20.04 -41.71 -26.40
C TYR A 311 -19.86 -43.03 -27.15
N GLN A 312 -18.64 -43.27 -27.64
CA GLN A 312 -18.30 -44.50 -28.37
C GLN A 312 -19.21 -44.77 -29.58
N VAL A 313 -19.56 -43.72 -30.33
CA VAL A 313 -20.37 -43.83 -31.56
C VAL A 313 -19.49 -43.83 -32.81
N GLN A 314 -19.49 -44.93 -33.55
CA GLN A 314 -18.54 -45.14 -34.66
C GLN A 314 -18.75 -44.17 -35.83
N LYS A 315 -20.01 -43.83 -36.16
CA LYS A 315 -20.36 -42.87 -37.20
C LYS A 315 -21.67 -42.16 -36.86
N SER A 316 -21.65 -40.84 -36.84
CA SER A 316 -22.85 -40.04 -36.66
C SER A 316 -22.99 -38.94 -37.72
N LEU A 317 -24.22 -38.72 -38.15
CA LEU A 317 -24.62 -37.66 -39.07
C LEU A 317 -25.73 -36.85 -38.41
N ILE A 318 -25.45 -35.57 -38.17
CA ILE A 318 -26.44 -34.60 -37.72
C ILE A 318 -26.62 -33.59 -38.85
N GLN A 319 -27.81 -33.54 -39.43
CA GLN A 319 -28.08 -32.74 -40.62
C GLN A 319 -29.34 -31.89 -40.44
N ASN A 320 -29.32 -30.67 -40.98
CA ASN A 320 -30.47 -29.74 -40.97
C ASN A 320 -31.06 -29.51 -39.56
N THR A 321 -30.23 -29.59 -38.52
CA THR A 321 -30.68 -29.60 -37.11
C THR A 321 -30.27 -28.30 -36.40
N LYS A 322 -31.12 -27.83 -35.49
CA LYS A 322 -30.91 -26.59 -34.72
C LYS A 322 -30.71 -26.88 -33.23
N PHE A 323 -29.67 -26.31 -32.64
CA PHE A 323 -29.37 -26.30 -31.21
C PHE A 323 -29.34 -24.85 -30.72
N ILE A 324 -30.40 -24.42 -30.03
CA ILE A 324 -30.60 -23.02 -29.63
C ILE A 324 -30.81 -22.93 -28.12
N LEU A 325 -30.09 -22.02 -27.45
CA LEU A 325 -30.27 -21.74 -26.01
C LEU A 325 -30.12 -22.98 -25.10
N ASN A 326 -29.39 -24.01 -25.53
CA ASN A 326 -29.13 -25.17 -24.68
C ASN A 326 -28.00 -24.87 -23.69
N GLN A 327 -28.10 -25.44 -22.49
CA GLN A 327 -27.17 -25.13 -21.39
C GLN A 327 -26.66 -26.39 -20.70
N ALA A 328 -25.34 -26.45 -20.48
CA ALA A 328 -24.69 -27.36 -19.54
C ALA A 328 -24.34 -26.59 -18.26
N LEU A 329 -24.85 -27.02 -17.11
CA LEU A 329 -24.74 -26.27 -15.86
C LEU A 329 -23.39 -26.45 -15.15
N GLU A 330 -22.94 -27.69 -14.97
CA GLU A 330 -21.67 -27.97 -14.27
C GLU A 330 -20.53 -28.37 -15.21
N ASN A 331 -20.88 -28.89 -16.39
CA ASN A 331 -20.00 -29.70 -17.23
C ASN A 331 -19.88 -29.14 -18.67
N SER A 332 -19.16 -29.87 -19.54
CA SER A 332 -18.77 -29.38 -20.87
C SER A 332 -19.83 -29.60 -21.96
N GLY A 333 -19.74 -28.85 -23.06
CA GLY A 333 -20.59 -29.02 -24.24
C GLY A 333 -21.99 -28.46 -24.05
N GLY A 334 -22.16 -27.14 -24.19
CA GLY A 334 -23.45 -26.47 -23.93
C GLY A 334 -24.61 -26.99 -24.79
N ALA A 335 -24.33 -27.51 -25.98
CA ALA A 335 -25.29 -28.30 -26.77
C ALA A 335 -24.88 -29.76 -26.87
N ILE A 336 -23.71 -30.04 -27.44
CA ILE A 336 -23.23 -31.41 -27.71
C ILE A 336 -21.92 -31.66 -26.95
N TYR A 337 -21.87 -32.79 -26.25
CA TYR A 337 -20.63 -33.39 -25.80
C TYR A 337 -20.39 -34.69 -26.56
N ALA A 338 -19.20 -34.85 -27.11
CA ALA A 338 -18.80 -36.02 -27.88
C ALA A 338 -17.48 -36.59 -27.36
N SER A 339 -17.45 -37.89 -27.07
CA SER A 339 -16.22 -38.59 -26.72
C SER A 339 -16.07 -39.93 -27.45
N ASN A 340 -14.85 -40.26 -27.89
CA ASN A 340 -14.51 -41.49 -28.62
C ASN A 340 -15.42 -41.76 -29.83
N SER A 341 -15.80 -40.71 -30.57
CA SER A 341 -16.86 -40.80 -31.60
C SER A 341 -16.44 -40.18 -32.94
N LYS A 342 -17.25 -40.36 -33.99
CA LYS A 342 -17.12 -39.62 -35.25
C LYS A 342 -18.41 -38.87 -35.57
N ILE A 343 -18.34 -37.54 -35.67
CA ILE A 343 -19.50 -36.67 -35.87
C ILE A 343 -19.37 -35.85 -37.14
N LYS A 344 -20.36 -35.99 -38.03
CA LYS A 344 -20.54 -35.13 -39.18
C LYS A 344 -21.73 -34.21 -38.97
N LEU A 345 -21.48 -32.91 -38.97
CA LEU A 345 -22.48 -31.84 -38.89
C LEU A 345 -22.66 -31.21 -40.28
N ASP A 346 -23.86 -31.25 -40.84
CA ASP A 346 -24.16 -30.68 -42.16
C ASP A 346 -25.38 -29.77 -42.10
N GLN A 347 -25.22 -28.50 -42.49
CA GLN A 347 -26.32 -27.51 -42.48
C GLN A 347 -26.99 -27.33 -41.10
N CYS A 348 -26.20 -27.38 -40.03
CA CYS A 348 -26.69 -27.21 -38.66
C CYS A 348 -26.58 -25.76 -38.16
N THR A 349 -27.28 -25.44 -37.07
CA THR A 349 -27.15 -24.15 -36.38
C THR A 349 -27.00 -24.34 -34.88
N PHE A 350 -25.92 -23.81 -34.30
CA PHE A 350 -25.65 -23.74 -32.86
C PHE A 350 -25.65 -22.27 -32.43
N LYS A 351 -26.68 -21.85 -31.72
CA LYS A 351 -26.86 -20.45 -31.35
C LYS A 351 -27.16 -20.26 -29.88
N ASP A 352 -26.45 -19.33 -29.24
CA ASP A 352 -26.69 -18.91 -27.86
C ASP A 352 -26.63 -20.08 -26.84
N ASN A 353 -25.84 -21.14 -27.13
CA ASN A 353 -25.64 -22.25 -26.21
C ASN A 353 -24.53 -21.94 -25.19
N ILE A 354 -24.65 -22.50 -23.98
CA ILE A 354 -23.80 -22.11 -22.85
C ILE A 354 -23.28 -23.34 -22.09
N SER A 355 -21.95 -23.45 -21.93
CA SER A 355 -21.36 -24.21 -20.83
C SER A 355 -21.01 -23.23 -19.71
N ARG A 356 -21.68 -23.33 -18.56
CA ARG A 356 -21.60 -22.28 -17.53
C ARG A 356 -20.27 -22.27 -16.79
N LYS A 357 -19.70 -23.45 -16.54
CA LYS A 357 -18.52 -23.67 -15.69
C LYS A 357 -17.34 -24.33 -16.40
N GLU A 358 -17.52 -24.76 -17.64
CA GLU A 358 -16.62 -25.66 -18.34
C GLU A 358 -16.36 -25.23 -19.79
N ARG A 359 -15.93 -26.16 -20.64
CA ARG A 359 -15.41 -25.92 -22.00
C ARG A 359 -16.46 -26.24 -23.07
N GLY A 360 -16.31 -25.64 -24.26
CA GLY A 360 -17.12 -25.95 -25.44
C GLY A 360 -18.56 -25.41 -25.32
N GLY A 361 -18.77 -24.14 -25.60
CA GLY A 361 -20.07 -23.49 -25.38
C GLY A 361 -21.17 -24.04 -26.29
N ALA A 362 -20.84 -24.41 -27.53
CA ALA A 362 -21.71 -25.23 -28.36
C ALA A 362 -21.31 -26.71 -28.29
N ILE A 363 -20.07 -27.01 -28.65
CA ILE A 363 -19.60 -28.38 -28.86
C ILE A 363 -18.35 -28.62 -28.03
N PHE A 364 -18.35 -29.70 -27.26
CA PHE A 364 -17.15 -30.26 -26.65
C PHE A 364 -16.82 -31.59 -27.31
N SER A 365 -15.54 -31.79 -27.61
CA SER A 365 -15.04 -32.96 -28.31
C SER A 365 -13.81 -33.54 -27.60
N ASP A 366 -13.81 -34.85 -27.38
CA ASP A 366 -12.74 -35.60 -26.72
C ASP A 366 -12.45 -36.91 -27.46
N ASN A 367 -11.22 -37.08 -27.97
CA ASN A 367 -10.83 -38.18 -28.85
C ASN A 367 -11.86 -38.50 -29.96
N THR A 368 -12.35 -37.47 -30.64
CA THR A 368 -13.47 -37.49 -31.57
C THR A 368 -13.10 -36.80 -32.88
N GLN A 369 -13.54 -37.38 -34.00
CA GLN A 369 -13.40 -36.76 -35.33
C GLN A 369 -14.65 -35.94 -35.63
N ILE A 370 -14.51 -34.64 -35.89
CA ILE A 370 -15.62 -33.73 -36.20
C ILE A 370 -15.45 -33.15 -37.61
N PHE A 371 -16.46 -33.36 -38.44
CA PHE A 371 -16.57 -32.75 -39.78
C PHE A 371 -17.73 -31.77 -39.78
N ILE A 372 -17.47 -30.49 -40.05
CA ILE A 372 -18.45 -29.41 -40.05
C ILE A 372 -18.59 -28.86 -41.46
N LYS A 373 -19.82 -28.91 -41.98
CA LYS A 373 -20.15 -28.45 -43.32
C LYS A 373 -21.35 -27.49 -43.27
N LYS A 374 -21.26 -26.34 -43.94
CA LYS A 374 -22.33 -25.35 -44.08
C LYS A 374 -23.07 -25.02 -42.77
N THR A 375 -22.36 -25.01 -41.64
CA THR A 375 -22.95 -24.91 -40.29
C THR A 375 -22.65 -23.54 -39.68
N MET A 376 -23.59 -23.02 -38.88
CA MET A 376 -23.42 -21.77 -38.14
C MET A 376 -23.23 -22.05 -36.64
N ILE A 377 -22.18 -21.49 -36.03
CA ILE A 377 -21.91 -21.57 -34.58
C ILE A 377 -21.68 -20.14 -34.06
N ILE A 378 -22.71 -19.55 -33.42
CA ILE A 378 -22.77 -18.11 -33.14
C ILE A 378 -23.22 -17.85 -31.70
N ASN A 379 -22.60 -16.85 -31.05
CA ASN A 379 -22.96 -16.36 -29.72
C ASN A 379 -22.93 -17.42 -28.59
N ASN A 380 -22.16 -18.49 -28.76
CA ASN A 380 -22.05 -19.52 -27.73
C ASN A 380 -21.01 -19.10 -26.68
N ILE A 381 -21.22 -19.51 -25.42
CA ILE A 381 -20.43 -19.04 -24.28
C ILE A 381 -19.88 -20.23 -23.49
N ALA A 382 -18.58 -20.21 -23.19
CA ALA A 382 -17.93 -21.15 -22.29
C ALA A 382 -16.79 -20.46 -21.53
N TYR A 383 -16.15 -21.18 -20.60
CA TYR A 383 -14.88 -20.72 -20.04
C TYR A 383 -13.74 -20.85 -21.05
N ILE A 384 -13.66 -21.98 -21.75
CA ILE A 384 -12.67 -22.22 -22.81
C ILE A 384 -13.40 -22.73 -24.05
N GLY A 385 -13.09 -22.18 -25.23
CA GLY A 385 -13.71 -22.63 -26.47
C GLY A 385 -15.19 -22.25 -26.54
N GLY A 386 -15.50 -20.96 -26.63
CA GLY A 386 -16.87 -20.44 -26.64
C GLY A 386 -17.75 -21.12 -27.70
N GLY A 387 -17.22 -21.35 -28.89
CA GLY A 387 -17.87 -22.16 -29.93
C GLY A 387 -17.60 -23.65 -29.72
N ILE A 388 -16.41 -24.09 -30.10
CA ILE A 388 -15.98 -25.49 -30.08
C ILE A 388 -14.78 -25.63 -29.17
N TYR A 389 -14.81 -26.64 -28.30
CA TYR A 389 -13.61 -27.13 -27.62
C TYR A 389 -13.21 -28.50 -28.17
N TYR A 390 -11.91 -28.70 -28.41
CA TYR A 390 -11.37 -29.97 -28.89
C TYR A 390 -10.00 -30.27 -28.27
N ASN A 391 -9.76 -31.54 -27.94
CA ASN A 391 -8.47 -32.01 -27.41
C ASN A 391 -7.47 -32.34 -28.54
N GLN A 392 -6.23 -32.72 -28.19
CA GLN A 392 -5.14 -33.00 -29.14
C GLN A 392 -5.38 -34.23 -30.06
N GLN A 393 -6.19 -35.19 -29.63
CA GLN A 393 -6.46 -36.42 -30.39
C GLN A 393 -7.61 -36.23 -31.39
N ASN A 394 -8.24 -35.06 -31.41
CA ASN A 394 -9.34 -34.76 -32.30
C ASN A 394 -8.85 -34.31 -33.68
N SER A 395 -9.59 -34.70 -34.71
CA SER A 395 -9.51 -34.10 -36.03
C SER A 395 -10.74 -33.21 -36.25
N LEU A 396 -10.52 -31.91 -36.41
CA LEU A 396 -11.58 -30.93 -36.70
C LEU A 396 -11.43 -30.45 -38.15
N GLU A 397 -12.38 -30.82 -39.01
CA GLU A 397 -12.45 -30.36 -40.39
C GLU A 397 -13.65 -29.44 -40.57
N ILE A 398 -13.42 -28.23 -41.06
CA ILE A 398 -14.47 -27.22 -41.25
C ILE A 398 -14.41 -26.73 -42.69
N ASP A 399 -15.56 -26.75 -43.37
CA ASP A 399 -15.66 -26.22 -44.72
C ASP A 399 -15.67 -24.68 -44.74
N LYS A 400 -15.29 -24.11 -45.89
CA LYS A 400 -15.24 -22.65 -46.07
C LYS A 400 -16.61 -21.96 -45.97
N LEU A 401 -17.71 -22.72 -46.06
CA LEU A 401 -19.07 -22.19 -46.00
C LEU A 401 -19.59 -22.09 -44.55
N SER A 402 -18.95 -22.78 -43.60
CA SER A 402 -19.33 -22.70 -42.19
C SER A 402 -18.92 -21.37 -41.57
N GLN A 403 -19.77 -20.84 -40.68
CA GLN A 403 -19.56 -19.55 -40.03
C GLN A 403 -19.50 -19.72 -38.52
N ILE A 404 -18.35 -19.38 -37.93
CA ILE A 404 -18.10 -19.50 -36.49
C ILE A 404 -17.60 -18.15 -35.99
N TYR A 405 -18.48 -17.39 -35.31
CA TYR A 405 -18.17 -16.02 -34.91
C TYR A 405 -19.00 -15.55 -33.71
N LYS A 406 -18.56 -14.47 -33.04
CA LYS A 406 -19.20 -13.89 -31.84
C LYS A 406 -19.38 -14.86 -30.67
N ASN A 407 -18.67 -15.99 -30.68
CA ASN A 407 -18.61 -16.87 -29.52
C ASN A 407 -17.65 -16.29 -28.49
N GLN A 408 -17.83 -16.63 -27.22
CA GLN A 408 -17.06 -16.08 -26.12
C GLN A 408 -16.51 -17.20 -25.23
N GLY A 409 -15.19 -17.36 -25.26
CA GLY A 409 -14.42 -18.07 -24.24
C GLY A 409 -14.01 -17.06 -23.16
N LYS A 410 -14.51 -17.21 -21.94
CA LYS A 410 -14.17 -16.25 -20.86
C LYS A 410 -12.66 -16.23 -20.63
N PHE A 411 -12.03 -17.39 -20.47
CA PHE A 411 -10.59 -17.54 -20.23
C PHE A 411 -9.77 -17.39 -21.52
N TYR A 412 -10.07 -18.18 -22.56
CA TYR A 412 -9.53 -18.06 -23.91
C TYR A 412 -10.34 -18.88 -24.93
N GLY A 413 -9.97 -18.77 -26.21
CA GLY A 413 -10.57 -19.54 -27.28
C GLY A 413 -12.00 -19.11 -27.56
N SER A 414 -12.16 -17.96 -28.19
CA SER A 414 -13.49 -17.39 -28.48
C SER A 414 -14.33 -18.34 -29.33
N ASN A 415 -13.82 -18.71 -30.52
CA ASN A 415 -14.50 -19.63 -31.42
C ASN A 415 -14.02 -21.07 -31.23
N PHE A 416 -12.71 -21.23 -31.08
CA PHE A 416 -12.04 -22.51 -30.94
C PHE A 416 -11.21 -22.48 -29.66
N GLY A 417 -11.35 -23.52 -28.85
CA GLY A 417 -10.49 -23.75 -27.69
C GLY A 417 -9.88 -25.14 -27.76
N SER A 418 -8.59 -25.23 -27.47
CA SER A 418 -7.90 -26.48 -27.27
C SER A 418 -6.94 -26.34 -26.09
N TYR A 419 -5.64 -26.42 -26.36
CA TYR A 419 -4.58 -26.01 -25.44
C TYR A 419 -3.89 -24.78 -26.05
N PRO A 420 -3.15 -23.99 -25.25
CA PRO A 420 -2.33 -22.92 -25.81
C PRO A 420 -1.45 -23.45 -26.94
N LYS A 421 -1.24 -22.65 -27.99
CA LYS A 421 -0.43 -23.05 -29.15
C LYS A 421 0.92 -22.38 -29.21
N LYS A 422 1.03 -21.19 -28.62
CA LYS A 422 2.24 -20.37 -28.72
C LYS A 422 2.58 -19.74 -27.38
N LEU A 423 3.87 -19.61 -27.16
CA LEU A 423 4.46 -18.83 -26.08
C LEU A 423 5.21 -17.67 -26.74
N LEU A 424 4.86 -16.43 -26.42
CA LEU A 424 5.47 -15.26 -27.06
C LEU A 424 5.87 -14.21 -26.04
N GLN A 425 6.94 -13.46 -26.34
CA GLN A 425 7.35 -12.30 -25.55
C GLN A 425 6.45 -11.11 -25.87
N ILE A 426 6.03 -10.37 -24.86
CA ILE A 426 5.25 -9.14 -25.00
C ILE A 426 6.06 -7.95 -24.49
N ASP A 427 6.14 -6.91 -25.32
CA ASP A 427 6.58 -5.59 -24.88
C ASP A 427 5.36 -4.76 -24.44
N LEU A 428 5.25 -4.47 -23.14
CA LEU A 428 4.14 -3.70 -22.58
C LEU A 428 4.09 -2.25 -23.07
N SER A 429 5.22 -1.69 -23.52
CA SER A 429 5.31 -0.30 -23.96
C SER A 429 4.84 -0.11 -25.40
N THR A 430 5.24 -1.02 -26.30
CA THR A 430 4.93 -0.97 -27.74
C THR A 430 3.76 -1.87 -28.13
N LYS A 431 3.31 -2.77 -27.24
CA LYS A 431 2.36 -3.86 -27.50
C LYS A 431 2.80 -4.82 -28.61
N GLN A 432 4.08 -4.83 -28.96
CA GLN A 432 4.63 -5.75 -29.95
C GLN A 432 4.90 -7.11 -29.32
N VAL A 433 4.78 -8.15 -30.16
CA VAL A 433 4.91 -9.54 -29.76
C VAL A 433 6.05 -10.18 -30.54
N TYR A 434 6.92 -10.91 -29.85
CA TYR A 434 8.13 -11.51 -30.43
C TYR A 434 8.15 -13.02 -30.22
N ASN A 435 8.61 -13.74 -31.25
CA ASN A 435 8.79 -15.20 -31.25
C ASN A 435 10.15 -15.66 -30.74
N LYS A 436 11.00 -14.74 -30.25
CA LYS A 436 12.29 -15.02 -29.66
C LYS A 436 12.67 -13.94 -28.65
N ILE A 437 13.35 -14.35 -27.58
CA ILE A 437 13.91 -13.47 -26.57
C ILE A 437 15.42 -13.37 -26.79
N ILE A 438 15.96 -12.15 -26.91
CA ILE A 438 17.39 -11.92 -27.07
C ILE A 438 17.90 -11.04 -25.92
N ILE A 439 18.76 -11.60 -25.07
CA ILE A 439 19.40 -10.89 -23.97
C ILE A 439 20.88 -10.69 -24.31
N LYS A 440 21.26 -9.44 -24.62
CA LYS A 440 22.65 -9.06 -24.93
C LYS A 440 23.35 -8.45 -23.72
N ASN A 441 24.69 -8.49 -23.72
CA ASN A 441 25.54 -7.86 -22.70
C ASN A 441 25.26 -8.35 -21.27
N PHE A 442 24.88 -9.62 -21.11
CA PHE A 442 24.59 -10.21 -19.82
C PHE A 442 25.86 -10.37 -18.98
N GLN A 443 25.81 -10.00 -17.71
CA GLN A 443 26.96 -10.10 -16.80
C GLN A 443 26.98 -11.49 -16.14
N SER A 444 28.11 -12.18 -16.22
CA SER A 444 28.25 -13.50 -15.62
C SER A 444 28.08 -13.46 -14.10
N GLY A 445 27.12 -14.23 -13.58
CA GLY A 445 26.76 -14.28 -12.16
C GLY A 445 25.72 -13.24 -11.72
N ASN A 446 25.15 -12.44 -12.64
CA ASN A 446 24.17 -11.40 -12.32
C ASN A 446 22.75 -11.77 -12.80
N TYR A 447 21.75 -10.93 -12.48
CA TYR A 447 20.35 -11.08 -12.87
C TYR A 447 19.95 -10.22 -14.08
N THR A 448 18.82 -10.54 -14.69
CA THR A 448 18.18 -9.75 -15.76
C THR A 448 17.75 -8.36 -15.25
N LYS A 449 18.33 -7.28 -15.81
CA LYS A 449 18.07 -5.89 -15.36
C LYS A 449 16.71 -5.33 -15.80
N GLN A 450 16.18 -5.80 -16.92
CA GLN A 450 14.88 -5.39 -17.44
C GLN A 450 13.90 -6.56 -17.32
N PRO A 451 12.66 -6.32 -16.84
CA PRO A 451 11.66 -7.37 -16.76
C PRO A 451 11.24 -7.78 -18.17
N ILE A 452 11.34 -9.06 -18.47
CA ILE A 452 10.89 -9.64 -19.74
C ILE A 452 9.56 -10.33 -19.46
N TYR A 453 8.54 -9.99 -20.24
CA TYR A 453 7.20 -10.53 -20.09
C TYR A 453 6.87 -11.52 -21.19
N VAL A 454 6.27 -12.63 -20.81
CA VAL A 454 5.92 -13.76 -21.67
C VAL A 454 4.45 -14.12 -21.41
N GLN A 455 3.74 -14.51 -22.46
CA GLN A 455 2.33 -14.92 -22.35
C GLN A 455 1.99 -16.04 -23.34
N TYR A 456 0.97 -16.81 -22.97
CA TYR A 456 0.33 -17.82 -23.78
C TYR A 456 -0.64 -17.21 -24.78
N PHE A 457 -0.64 -17.78 -25.98
CA PHE A 457 -1.56 -17.45 -27.05
C PHE A 457 -2.27 -18.70 -27.54
N ASP A 458 -3.55 -18.56 -27.84
CA ASP A 458 -4.36 -19.62 -28.43
C ASP A 458 -4.14 -19.77 -29.94
N GLU A 459 -4.87 -20.69 -30.56
CA GLU A 459 -4.83 -20.95 -32.00
C GLU A 459 -5.37 -19.80 -32.87
N GLN A 460 -6.09 -18.86 -32.27
CA GLN A 460 -6.58 -17.64 -32.91
C GLN A 460 -5.62 -16.45 -32.70
N ASN A 461 -4.46 -16.67 -32.06
CA ASN A 461 -3.50 -15.66 -31.63
C ASN A 461 -4.07 -14.64 -30.64
N GLU A 462 -5.04 -15.05 -29.82
CA GLU A 462 -5.55 -14.25 -28.70
C GLU A 462 -4.78 -14.58 -27.41
N MET A 463 -4.56 -13.57 -26.57
CA MET A 463 -3.86 -13.75 -25.28
C MET A 463 -4.78 -14.40 -24.26
N LEU A 464 -4.26 -15.39 -23.53
CA LEU A 464 -4.97 -16.00 -22.40
C LEU A 464 -5.18 -14.97 -21.27
N ASN A 465 -6.36 -14.99 -20.64
CA ASN A 465 -6.73 -14.02 -19.59
C ASN A 465 -6.81 -14.64 -18.18
N PHE A 466 -5.69 -14.67 -17.47
CA PHE A 466 -5.59 -15.25 -16.14
C PHE A 466 -6.21 -14.38 -15.02
N ASN A 467 -6.66 -13.16 -15.32
CA ASN A 467 -7.33 -12.29 -14.33
C ASN A 467 -8.72 -12.77 -13.91
N ILE A 468 -9.27 -13.77 -14.59
CA ILE A 468 -10.60 -14.35 -14.32
C ILE A 468 -10.58 -15.27 -13.09
N ALA A 469 -9.40 -15.61 -12.58
CA ALA A 469 -9.20 -16.37 -11.35
C ALA A 469 -9.67 -15.65 -10.06
N GLU A 470 -10.36 -14.50 -10.13
CA GLU A 470 -10.99 -13.87 -8.97
C GLU A 470 -12.36 -14.48 -8.59
N GLN A 471 -12.95 -15.28 -9.48
CA GLN A 471 -14.22 -15.99 -9.25
C GLN A 471 -14.01 -17.50 -9.02
N ILE A 472 -13.03 -17.89 -8.19
CA ILE A 472 -12.63 -19.30 -7.94
C ILE A 472 -13.82 -20.18 -7.51
N ASN A 473 -14.79 -19.61 -6.81
CA ASN A 473 -15.99 -20.35 -6.37
C ASN A 473 -16.95 -20.71 -7.51
N LEU A 474 -16.82 -20.08 -8.68
CA LEU A 474 -17.64 -20.35 -9.87
C LEU A 474 -16.97 -21.30 -10.87
N LEU A 475 -15.70 -21.65 -10.67
CA LEU A 475 -14.93 -22.54 -11.55
C LEU A 475 -15.10 -24.01 -11.15
N SER A 476 -15.18 -24.89 -12.15
CA SER A 476 -15.12 -26.34 -11.98
C SER A 476 -13.75 -26.79 -11.47
N LEU A 477 -13.65 -28.04 -10.98
CA LEU A 477 -12.39 -28.64 -10.53
C LEU A 477 -11.38 -28.76 -11.69
N SER A 478 -11.85 -29.18 -12.87
CA SER A 478 -10.97 -29.45 -14.01
C SER A 478 -10.30 -28.18 -14.56
N ILE A 479 -10.99 -27.03 -14.53
CA ILE A 479 -10.39 -25.75 -14.94
C ILE A 479 -9.40 -25.27 -13.87
N LYS A 480 -9.65 -25.51 -12.58
CA LYS A 480 -8.70 -25.17 -11.52
C LYS A 480 -7.40 -25.96 -11.66
N GLU A 481 -7.50 -27.26 -11.91
CA GLU A 481 -6.33 -28.11 -12.18
C GLU A 481 -5.58 -27.66 -13.44
N GLU A 482 -6.29 -27.29 -14.51
CA GLU A 482 -5.66 -26.72 -15.71
C GLU A 482 -4.90 -25.42 -15.38
N LEU A 483 -5.51 -24.52 -14.60
CA LEU A 483 -4.89 -23.26 -14.16
C LEU A 483 -3.60 -23.48 -13.36
N GLU A 484 -3.54 -24.53 -12.53
CA GLU A 484 -2.33 -24.90 -11.76
C GLU A 484 -1.20 -25.45 -12.65
N ASN A 485 -1.53 -26.02 -13.81
CA ASN A 485 -0.57 -26.56 -14.77
C ASN A 485 0.11 -25.49 -15.64
N TYR A 486 -0.42 -24.26 -15.70
CA TYR A 486 0.21 -23.15 -16.44
C TYR A 486 1.48 -22.67 -15.74
N LYS A 487 2.58 -23.36 -15.98
CA LYS A 487 3.94 -23.02 -15.52
C LYS A 487 4.87 -22.94 -16.72
N ILE A 488 5.67 -21.89 -16.78
CA ILE A 488 6.70 -21.71 -17.81
C ILE A 488 8.04 -21.95 -17.13
N GLN A 489 8.84 -22.85 -17.69
CA GLN A 489 10.15 -23.24 -17.18
C GLN A 489 11.25 -23.02 -18.24
N ILE A 490 12.51 -23.01 -17.82
CA ILE A 490 13.67 -22.93 -18.72
C ILE A 490 14.19 -24.33 -19.03
N GLY A 491 14.26 -24.68 -20.31
CA GLY A 491 14.79 -25.96 -20.81
C GLY A 491 16.26 -25.91 -21.21
N ASN A 492 16.83 -27.09 -21.44
CA ASN A 492 18.25 -27.32 -21.80
C ASN A 492 19.30 -26.95 -20.73
N LEU A 493 19.02 -27.25 -19.46
CA LEU A 493 19.99 -27.12 -18.36
C LEU A 493 21.08 -28.23 -18.36
N SER A 494 20.79 -29.40 -18.93
CA SER A 494 21.67 -30.59 -18.86
C SER A 494 22.72 -30.66 -19.97
N GLU A 495 22.50 -30.01 -21.12
CA GLU A 495 23.41 -30.09 -22.28
C GLU A 495 24.48 -28.98 -22.30
N THR A 496 24.28 -27.88 -21.57
CA THR A 496 25.22 -26.75 -21.54
C THR A 496 26.23 -26.89 -20.40
N LYS A 497 27.28 -27.71 -20.57
CA LYS A 497 28.36 -27.92 -19.57
C LYS A 497 29.00 -26.64 -19.01
N ASN A 498 28.88 -25.52 -19.73
CA ASN A 498 29.52 -24.24 -19.40
C ASN A 498 28.57 -23.16 -18.86
N LEU A 499 27.27 -23.45 -18.68
CA LEU A 499 26.27 -22.51 -18.17
C LEU A 499 25.63 -23.03 -16.89
N THR A 500 25.49 -22.15 -15.89
CA THR A 500 24.76 -22.45 -14.65
C THR A 500 23.69 -21.39 -14.39
N ILE A 501 22.43 -21.80 -14.25
CA ILE A 501 21.30 -20.93 -13.85
C ILE A 501 21.03 -21.13 -12.35
N LEU A 502 21.05 -20.04 -11.58
CA LEU A 502 20.95 -20.06 -10.10
C LEU A 502 19.51 -19.82 -9.62
N LEU A 503 18.79 -18.88 -10.24
CA LEU A 503 17.40 -18.50 -9.96
C LEU A 503 16.68 -18.19 -11.28
N GLY A 504 15.37 -18.34 -11.28
CA GLY A 504 14.53 -18.08 -12.45
C GLY A 504 14.27 -19.29 -13.34
N GLN A 505 14.41 -20.51 -12.81
CA GLN A 505 14.07 -21.74 -13.54
C GLN A 505 12.59 -21.80 -13.90
N GLU A 506 11.72 -21.16 -13.12
CA GLU A 506 10.30 -20.95 -13.42
C GLU A 506 9.96 -19.45 -13.46
N LEU A 507 9.04 -19.05 -14.34
CA LEU A 507 8.57 -17.67 -14.45
C LEU A 507 7.48 -17.35 -13.42
N VAL A 508 7.43 -16.09 -12.97
CA VAL A 508 6.45 -15.62 -11.98
C VAL A 508 5.29 -14.90 -12.66
N TYR A 509 4.05 -15.31 -12.41
CA TYR A 509 2.86 -14.65 -12.94
C TYR A 509 2.59 -13.31 -12.22
N ILE A 510 2.39 -12.23 -12.99
CA ILE A 510 2.00 -10.91 -12.47
C ILE A 510 0.57 -10.58 -12.88
N LYS A 511 -0.33 -10.60 -11.89
CA LYS A 511 -1.76 -10.34 -12.06
C LYS A 511 -2.10 -8.98 -12.66
N LYS A 512 -1.44 -7.89 -12.21
CA LYS A 512 -1.76 -6.52 -12.65
C LYS A 512 -1.65 -6.31 -14.16
N ILE A 513 -0.76 -7.07 -14.81
CA ILE A 513 -0.47 -6.94 -16.25
C ILE A 513 -0.93 -8.17 -17.05
N ASN A 514 -1.44 -9.22 -16.39
CA ASN A 514 -1.76 -10.51 -17.01
C ASN A 514 -0.60 -11.04 -17.87
N ALA A 515 0.58 -11.26 -17.27
CA ALA A 515 1.74 -11.81 -17.96
C ALA A 515 2.72 -12.50 -16.99
N PHE A 516 3.54 -13.41 -17.50
CA PHE A 516 4.59 -14.10 -16.77
C PHE A 516 5.93 -13.34 -16.91
N GLN A 517 6.59 -13.07 -15.80
CA GLN A 517 7.88 -12.37 -15.76
C GLN A 517 9.03 -13.37 -15.70
N LEU A 518 9.98 -13.22 -16.62
CA LEU A 518 11.25 -13.92 -16.65
C LEU A 518 12.32 -13.13 -15.90
N ASN A 519 12.82 -13.72 -14.80
CA ASN A 519 13.93 -13.17 -14.00
C ASN A 519 15.02 -14.23 -13.84
N ILE A 520 16.05 -14.22 -14.70
CA ILE A 520 17.12 -15.22 -14.71
C ILE A 520 18.38 -14.69 -14.02
N THR A 521 19.02 -15.51 -13.18
CA THR A 521 20.43 -15.35 -12.81
C THR A 521 21.26 -16.48 -13.42
N ALA A 522 22.29 -16.13 -14.21
CA ALA A 522 23.09 -17.12 -14.91
C ALA A 522 24.59 -16.78 -14.88
N GLY A 523 25.44 -17.81 -14.93
CA GLY A 523 26.89 -17.70 -14.95
C GLY A 523 27.52 -18.64 -15.96
N ASN A 524 28.66 -18.25 -16.50
CA ASN A 524 29.38 -18.96 -17.56
C ASN A 524 30.87 -19.15 -17.24
N ILE A 525 31.49 -20.21 -17.78
CA ILE A 525 32.93 -20.50 -17.68
C ILE A 525 33.74 -19.94 -18.87
N PHE A 526 33.32 -20.16 -20.13
CA PHE A 526 34.15 -19.88 -21.31
C PHE A 526 33.41 -19.28 -22.52
N THR A 527 32.17 -19.66 -22.79
CA THR A 527 31.47 -19.36 -24.07
C THR A 527 30.52 -18.19 -23.91
N THR A 528 30.58 -17.18 -24.78
CA THR A 528 29.74 -15.98 -24.59
C THR A 528 28.29 -16.17 -24.98
N ASP A 529 27.97 -17.12 -25.86
CA ASP A 529 26.62 -17.28 -26.40
C ASP A 529 26.00 -18.62 -25.99
N PHE A 530 24.74 -18.58 -25.52
CA PHE A 530 23.96 -19.75 -25.19
C PHE A 530 22.56 -19.67 -25.79
N GLN A 531 22.13 -20.77 -26.40
CA GLN A 531 20.77 -20.96 -26.87
C GLN A 531 20.03 -21.81 -25.84
N LEU A 532 19.03 -21.19 -25.22
CA LEU A 532 18.09 -21.80 -24.29
C LEU A 532 16.69 -21.70 -24.90
N PHE A 533 15.73 -22.32 -24.24
CA PHE A 533 14.34 -22.15 -24.59
C PHE A 533 13.46 -22.13 -23.33
N LEU A 534 12.40 -21.34 -23.36
CA LEU A 534 11.33 -21.44 -22.38
C LEU A 534 10.34 -22.49 -22.86
N PHE A 535 9.96 -23.41 -21.99
CA PHE A 535 8.94 -24.40 -22.31
C PHE A 535 7.82 -24.41 -21.29
N SER A 536 6.65 -24.84 -21.73
CA SER A 536 5.55 -25.27 -20.87
C SER A 536 4.99 -26.57 -21.42
N GLU A 537 4.66 -27.49 -20.53
CA GLU A 537 4.19 -28.83 -20.89
C GLU A 537 2.68 -28.94 -20.68
N PHE A 538 1.97 -29.35 -21.74
CA PHE A 538 0.54 -29.64 -21.69
C PHE A 538 0.27 -31.00 -22.32
N SER A 539 -0.15 -31.96 -21.50
CA SER A 539 -0.54 -33.31 -21.95
C SER A 539 0.54 -34.01 -22.82
N GLY A 540 1.82 -33.85 -22.45
CA GLY A 540 2.96 -34.44 -23.18
C GLY A 540 3.45 -33.65 -24.41
N GLN A 541 2.90 -32.47 -24.69
CA GLN A 541 3.42 -31.54 -25.70
C GLN A 541 4.12 -30.34 -25.06
N TYR A 542 5.22 -29.92 -25.66
CA TYR A 542 5.98 -28.75 -25.25
C TYR A 542 5.71 -27.56 -26.16
N ILE A 543 5.27 -26.44 -25.57
CA ILE A 543 5.24 -25.15 -26.26
C ILE A 543 6.52 -24.44 -25.91
N VAL A 544 7.26 -24.02 -26.94
CA VAL A 544 8.63 -23.53 -26.78
C VAL A 544 8.79 -22.09 -27.28
N LEU A 545 9.65 -21.31 -26.62
CA LEU A 545 10.07 -19.97 -27.03
C LEU A 545 11.60 -19.85 -26.92
N ASP A 546 12.25 -19.49 -28.02
CA ASP A 546 13.70 -19.37 -28.07
C ASP A 546 14.22 -18.23 -27.17
N LEU A 547 15.27 -18.53 -26.41
CA LEU A 547 15.96 -17.60 -25.52
C LEU A 547 17.46 -17.59 -25.84
N LEU A 548 17.94 -16.52 -26.48
CA LEU A 548 19.37 -16.31 -26.74
C LEU A 548 20.00 -15.46 -25.63
N LEU A 549 20.99 -16.00 -24.94
CA LEU A 549 21.71 -15.33 -23.85
C LEU A 549 23.17 -15.08 -24.24
N ASN A 550 23.56 -13.81 -24.39
CA ASN A 550 24.91 -13.38 -24.73
C ASN A 550 25.59 -12.66 -23.56
N PHE A 551 26.71 -13.22 -23.09
CA PHE A 551 27.55 -12.72 -22.00
C PHE A 551 28.63 -11.73 -22.49
N ARG A 552 28.85 -10.67 -21.70
CA ARG A 552 29.98 -9.73 -21.90
C ARG A 552 31.21 -10.11 -21.06
N LYS A 553 32.38 -9.62 -21.46
CA LYS A 553 33.61 -9.64 -20.64
C LYS A 553 33.48 -8.72 -19.41
N CYS A 554 34.28 -8.99 -18.36
CA CYS A 554 34.28 -8.17 -17.15
C CYS A 554 34.92 -6.79 -17.40
N GLN A 555 34.49 -5.75 -16.68
CA GLN A 555 34.91 -4.35 -16.85
C GLN A 555 35.78 -3.86 -15.67
N LYS A 556 36.46 -2.70 -15.80
CA LYS A 556 37.16 -2.05 -14.67
C LYS A 556 36.22 -1.92 -13.48
N GLY A 557 36.71 -2.23 -12.28
CA GLY A 557 35.88 -2.33 -11.08
C GLY A 557 35.12 -3.65 -10.91
N GLU A 558 35.30 -4.63 -11.80
CA GLU A 558 34.84 -6.02 -11.61
C GLU A 558 36.06 -6.92 -11.39
N ILE A 559 35.90 -8.01 -10.63
CA ILE A 559 36.92 -9.03 -10.45
C ILE A 559 36.44 -10.37 -11.02
N LEU A 560 37.38 -11.15 -11.53
CA LEU A 560 37.12 -12.52 -11.98
C LEU A 560 37.13 -13.44 -10.76
N TYR A 561 35.95 -13.91 -10.34
CA TYR A 561 35.80 -14.80 -9.20
C TYR A 561 35.41 -16.22 -9.67
N PRO A 562 36.32 -17.21 -9.57
CA PRO A 562 35.99 -18.58 -9.96
C PRO A 562 35.11 -19.23 -8.88
N LYS A 563 33.87 -19.57 -9.24
CA LYS A 563 32.97 -20.40 -8.43
C LYS A 563 33.03 -21.84 -8.93
N GLN A 564 32.53 -22.81 -8.15
CA GLN A 564 32.68 -24.25 -8.41
C GLN A 564 32.28 -24.72 -9.83
N ARG A 565 31.43 -23.97 -10.56
CA ARG A 565 30.93 -24.34 -11.90
C ARG A 565 30.86 -23.18 -12.92
N TYR A 566 31.26 -21.96 -12.56
CA TYR A 566 31.24 -20.78 -13.46
C TYR A 566 32.17 -19.67 -12.95
N ILE A 567 32.52 -18.71 -13.81
CA ILE A 567 33.27 -17.52 -13.44
C ILE A 567 32.30 -16.35 -13.32
N SER A 568 32.14 -15.78 -12.12
CA SER A 568 31.39 -14.54 -11.97
C SER A 568 32.27 -13.32 -12.25
N CYS A 569 31.71 -12.34 -12.96
CA CYS A 569 32.23 -10.98 -12.97
C CYS A 569 31.64 -10.29 -11.73
N ASP A 570 32.28 -10.47 -10.57
CA ASP A 570 31.78 -9.87 -9.34
C ASP A 570 32.21 -8.41 -9.31
N LYS A 571 31.22 -7.52 -9.36
CA LYS A 571 31.44 -6.08 -9.15
C LYS A 571 31.98 -5.91 -7.73
N CYS A 572 33.06 -5.14 -7.56
CA CYS A 572 33.55 -4.84 -6.22
C CYS A 572 32.39 -4.22 -5.41
N VAL A 573 32.03 -4.93 -4.34
CA VAL A 573 30.91 -4.58 -3.48
C VAL A 573 31.18 -3.24 -2.80
N GLU A 574 30.12 -2.59 -2.36
CA GLU A 574 30.24 -1.34 -1.61
C GLU A 574 31.21 -1.50 -0.43
N GLY A 575 32.16 -0.58 -0.32
CA GLY A 575 33.27 -0.68 0.65
C GLY A 575 34.54 -1.28 0.06
N THR A 576 34.51 -1.70 -1.21
CA THR A 576 35.70 -2.11 -1.95
C THR A 576 35.72 -1.58 -3.38
N TYR A 577 36.90 -1.33 -3.94
CA TYR A 577 37.05 -0.78 -5.28
C TYR A 577 38.28 -1.35 -6.01
N SER A 578 38.31 -1.23 -7.33
CA SER A 578 39.46 -1.56 -8.16
C SER A 578 39.52 -0.59 -9.35
N LEU A 579 40.57 0.21 -9.42
CA LEU A 579 40.85 1.11 -10.56
C LEU A 579 41.63 0.39 -11.69
N VAL A 580 41.88 -0.92 -11.55
CA VAL A 580 42.70 -1.75 -12.47
C VAL A 580 41.81 -2.60 -13.39
N ASP A 581 42.24 -2.82 -14.64
CA ASP A 581 41.51 -3.64 -15.63
C ASP A 581 41.66 -5.15 -15.35
N PRO A 582 40.55 -5.89 -15.15
CA PRO A 582 40.58 -7.31 -14.77
C PRO A 582 40.96 -8.29 -15.89
N ASN A 583 40.93 -7.88 -17.17
CA ASN A 583 41.25 -8.78 -18.28
C ASN A 583 42.74 -8.81 -18.64
N ILE A 584 43.55 -7.95 -18.01
CA ILE A 584 44.98 -7.86 -18.26
C ILE A 584 45.70 -8.82 -17.30
N GLN A 585 46.09 -10.00 -17.79
CA GLN A 585 46.89 -10.96 -17.02
C GLN A 585 48.31 -10.42 -16.80
N LYS A 586 48.58 -9.89 -15.59
CA LYS A 586 49.93 -9.77 -15.04
C LYS A 586 50.06 -10.70 -13.84
N ASN A 587 50.85 -11.77 -14.01
CA ASN A 587 51.46 -12.65 -13.02
C ASN A 587 50.63 -12.99 -11.77
N ASN A 588 50.04 -14.19 -11.73
CA ASN A 588 49.66 -15.03 -10.58
C ASN A 588 48.96 -14.43 -9.34
N PHE A 589 48.67 -13.14 -9.30
CA PHE A 589 47.89 -12.50 -8.25
C PHE A 589 46.48 -12.29 -8.76
N LYS A 590 45.52 -13.01 -8.17
CA LYS A 590 44.09 -12.71 -8.32
C LYS A 590 43.90 -11.23 -7.95
N ILE A 591 43.46 -10.41 -8.91
CA ILE A 591 43.10 -9.00 -8.64
C ILE A 591 41.98 -9.01 -7.60
N GLN A 592 42.25 -8.46 -6.42
CA GLN A 592 41.30 -8.35 -5.32
C GLN A 592 40.81 -6.91 -5.21
N CYS A 593 39.55 -6.72 -4.82
CA CYS A 593 39.02 -5.39 -4.55
C CYS A 593 39.72 -4.81 -3.31
N GLN A 594 40.27 -3.60 -3.43
CA GLN A 594 40.89 -2.87 -2.32
C GLN A 594 39.81 -2.36 -1.37
N GLN A 595 40.07 -2.44 -0.07
CA GLN A 595 39.14 -1.93 0.92
C GLN A 595 39.15 -0.41 0.95
N CYS A 596 37.96 0.16 1.07
CA CYS A 596 37.82 1.58 1.21
C CYS A 596 38.02 1.98 2.65
N SER A 597 38.88 2.97 2.84
CA SER A 597 38.91 3.69 4.10
C SER A 597 37.55 4.38 4.31
N ASN A 598 36.81 3.91 5.32
CA ASN A 598 35.55 4.52 5.78
C ASN A 598 35.73 5.96 6.29
N ILE A 599 36.98 6.42 6.43
CA ILE A 599 37.31 7.75 6.94
C ILE A 599 37.06 8.81 5.85
N TYR A 600 37.45 8.54 4.60
CA TYR A 600 37.44 9.54 3.52
C TYR A 600 36.45 9.23 2.40
N PHE A 601 36.07 7.95 2.22
CA PHE A 601 35.21 7.50 1.14
C PHE A 601 33.78 7.33 1.63
N LYS A 602 32.82 7.94 0.93
CA LYS A 602 31.38 7.84 1.22
C LYS A 602 30.87 6.50 0.75
N GLN A 603 31.23 6.26 -0.50
CA GLN A 603 30.88 5.07 -1.21
C GLN A 603 31.99 4.88 -2.20
N CYS A 604 32.40 3.64 -2.25
CA CYS A 604 33.33 3.18 -3.23
C CYS A 604 32.74 1.85 -3.67
N TYR A 605 32.65 1.70 -4.97
CA TYR A 605 32.14 0.49 -5.53
C TYR A 605 32.72 0.40 -6.91
N SER A 606 33.08 -0.81 -7.31
CA SER A 606 33.62 -1.03 -8.63
C SER A 606 34.84 -0.14 -8.92
N ASP A 607 34.75 0.77 -9.89
CA ASP A 607 35.79 1.72 -10.31
C ASP A 607 35.56 3.15 -9.80
N GLN A 608 34.49 3.37 -9.03
CA GLN A 608 34.10 4.70 -8.58
C GLN A 608 34.46 4.92 -7.12
N ILE A 609 35.11 6.05 -6.87
CA ILE A 609 35.38 6.57 -5.54
C ILE A 609 34.59 7.86 -5.37
N ILE A 610 33.61 7.83 -4.48
CA ILE A 610 32.84 9.00 -4.07
C ILE A 610 33.35 9.39 -2.69
N LEU A 611 33.96 10.58 -2.59
CA LEU A 611 34.39 11.12 -1.30
C LEU A 611 33.20 11.40 -0.38
N GLN A 612 33.40 11.23 0.92
CA GLN A 612 32.45 11.72 1.94
C GLN A 612 32.27 13.23 1.81
N ASP A 613 31.07 13.66 2.16
CA ASP A 613 30.81 15.08 2.31
C ASP A 613 31.82 15.66 3.30
N ASN A 614 32.35 16.84 2.99
CA ASN A 614 33.46 17.47 3.69
C ASN A 614 34.84 16.88 3.40
N TYR A 615 35.00 16.09 2.34
CA TYR A 615 36.31 15.72 1.83
C TYR A 615 36.51 16.19 0.40
N TRP A 616 37.74 16.56 0.08
CA TRP A 616 38.11 17.16 -1.19
C TRP A 616 39.46 16.61 -1.63
N ARG A 617 39.58 16.33 -2.92
CA ARG A 617 40.82 15.91 -3.58
C ARG A 617 41.05 16.77 -4.80
N GLU A 618 42.30 16.75 -5.25
CA GLU A 618 42.72 17.55 -6.38
C GLU A 618 42.27 16.95 -7.74
N GLN A 619 42.24 15.60 -7.88
CA GLN A 619 41.90 14.88 -9.12
C GLN A 619 41.12 13.56 -8.88
N LYS A 620 40.36 13.07 -9.89
CA LYS A 620 39.42 11.92 -9.75
C LYS A 620 40.05 10.52 -9.76
N ASP A 621 41.24 10.39 -10.34
CA ASP A 621 41.94 9.10 -10.49
C ASP A 621 42.92 8.83 -9.34
N THR A 622 42.99 9.73 -8.34
CA THR A 622 43.87 9.62 -7.18
C THR A 622 43.10 9.35 -5.89
N ASP A 623 43.80 8.72 -4.95
CA ASP A 623 43.33 8.32 -3.62
C ASP A 623 43.87 9.24 -2.48
N VAL A 624 44.37 10.45 -2.79
CA VAL A 624 44.88 11.46 -1.82
C VAL A 624 43.83 12.52 -1.47
N ILE A 625 43.51 12.71 -0.19
CA ILE A 625 42.25 13.35 0.25
C ILE A 625 42.44 14.31 1.44
N TYR A 626 41.80 15.48 1.41
CA TYR A 626 41.80 16.52 2.45
C TYR A 626 40.41 16.75 3.05
N GLN A 627 40.32 17.15 4.33
CA GLN A 627 39.05 17.48 4.98
C GLN A 627 38.71 18.97 4.86
N CYS A 628 37.48 19.28 4.48
CA CYS A 628 36.94 20.62 4.33
C CYS A 628 36.32 21.15 5.61
N GLN A 629 36.53 22.45 5.86
CA GLN A 629 35.99 23.13 7.05
C GLN A 629 34.55 23.63 6.85
N MET A 630 34.15 23.87 5.60
CA MET A 630 32.79 24.26 5.21
C MET A 630 32.06 23.06 4.61
N LEU A 631 30.72 23.08 4.73
CA LEU A 631 29.81 22.06 4.14
C LEU A 631 29.76 22.13 2.61
N GLY A 632 30.71 22.84 1.99
CA GLY A 632 30.78 23.13 0.57
C GLY A 632 31.47 22.07 -0.26
N CYS A 633 32.15 21.11 0.36
CA CYS A 633 32.85 20.04 -0.33
C CYS A 633 31.98 18.80 -0.41
N SER A 634 31.56 18.43 -1.61
CA SER A 634 30.92 17.16 -1.84
C SER A 634 31.06 16.80 -3.32
N GLU A 635 31.72 15.67 -3.58
CA GLU A 635 31.68 15.04 -4.90
C GLU A 635 30.34 14.34 -5.17
N SER A 636 29.53 14.12 -4.13
CA SER A 636 28.23 13.45 -4.24
C SER A 636 27.07 14.39 -4.58
N ALA A 637 27.29 15.70 -4.61
CA ALA A 637 26.25 16.67 -4.94
C ALA A 637 26.05 16.80 -6.46
N PRO A 638 24.79 16.90 -6.97
CA PRO A 638 24.49 16.90 -8.40
C PRO A 638 25.02 18.13 -9.17
N ASN A 639 25.16 19.27 -8.50
CA ASN A 639 25.72 20.51 -9.05
C ASN A 639 27.04 20.83 -8.34
N GLN A 640 28.13 20.23 -8.80
CA GLN A 640 29.47 20.44 -8.25
C GLN A 640 30.50 20.75 -9.35
N ILE A 641 31.43 21.63 -9.04
CA ILE A 641 32.61 21.94 -9.87
C ILE A 641 33.83 21.64 -9.00
N ASN A 642 34.68 20.70 -9.44
CA ASN A 642 35.91 20.28 -8.75
C ASN A 642 35.70 19.94 -7.27
N GLY A 643 34.62 19.22 -6.94
CA GLY A 643 34.28 18.81 -5.58
C GLY A 643 33.63 19.91 -4.73
N CYS A 644 33.48 21.14 -5.24
CA CYS A 644 32.74 22.22 -4.58
C CYS A 644 31.29 22.25 -5.06
N ILE A 645 30.35 22.24 -4.11
CA ILE A 645 28.92 22.37 -4.41
C ILE A 645 28.58 23.80 -4.83
N GLN A 646 27.45 23.94 -5.53
CA GLN A 646 26.98 25.21 -6.06
C GLN A 646 27.05 26.37 -5.05
N GLY A 647 27.74 27.44 -5.44
CA GLY A 647 27.92 28.67 -4.66
C GLY A 647 29.18 28.74 -3.82
N TYR A 648 29.90 27.63 -3.65
CA TYR A 648 31.18 27.57 -2.95
C TYR A 648 32.34 27.58 -3.93
N VAL A 649 33.42 28.24 -3.55
CA VAL A 649 34.63 28.44 -4.34
C VAL A 649 35.87 28.50 -3.44
N GLY A 650 37.04 28.38 -4.07
CA GLY A 650 38.33 28.42 -3.40
C GLY A 650 38.78 27.07 -2.84
N PRO A 651 40.02 26.99 -2.33
CA PRO A 651 40.57 25.75 -1.78
C PRO A 651 39.74 25.29 -0.57
N LEU A 652 39.51 23.97 -0.48
CA LEU A 652 38.60 23.37 0.51
C LEU A 652 37.15 23.93 0.46
N CYS A 653 36.76 24.54 -0.66
CA CYS A 653 35.45 25.16 -0.88
C CYS A 653 35.03 26.09 0.27
N ASN A 654 35.99 26.86 0.83
CA ASN A 654 35.82 27.61 2.07
C ASN A 654 35.40 29.08 1.88
N ALA A 655 35.03 29.49 0.66
CA ALA A 655 34.52 30.83 0.37
C ALA A 655 33.24 30.75 -0.47
N CYS A 656 32.36 31.74 -0.33
CA CYS A 656 31.19 31.88 -1.21
C CYS A 656 31.55 32.72 -2.44
N ASP A 657 31.00 32.37 -3.60
CA ASP A 657 31.18 33.12 -4.85
C ASP A 657 30.37 34.43 -4.85
N TYR A 658 30.79 35.40 -4.03
CA TYR A 658 30.07 36.67 -3.89
C TYR A 658 30.10 37.53 -5.17
N LYS A 659 31.06 37.28 -6.07
CA LYS A 659 31.14 37.95 -7.37
C LYS A 659 30.31 37.26 -8.46
N GLY A 660 30.01 35.98 -8.30
CA GLY A 660 29.30 35.15 -9.28
C GLY A 660 30.15 34.76 -10.49
N THR A 661 31.47 34.66 -10.31
CA THR A 661 32.42 34.42 -11.42
C THR A 661 32.51 32.95 -11.85
N GLN A 662 32.32 32.01 -10.93
CA GLN A 662 32.41 30.57 -11.20
C GLN A 662 31.02 29.96 -11.43
N TRP A 663 30.01 30.46 -10.71
CA TRP A 663 28.65 29.92 -10.73
C TRP A 663 27.63 30.82 -11.46
N GLY A 664 28.06 31.95 -12.02
CA GLY A 664 27.21 32.92 -12.73
C GLY A 664 26.22 33.72 -11.86
N VAL A 665 26.01 33.29 -10.61
CA VAL A 665 25.08 33.89 -9.64
C VAL A 665 25.87 34.24 -8.37
N ASN A 666 25.50 35.33 -7.69
CA ASN A 666 26.19 35.76 -6.47
C ASN A 666 25.73 34.95 -5.25
N TYR A 667 26.68 34.51 -4.44
CA TYR A 667 26.45 33.80 -3.19
C TYR A 667 27.08 34.53 -1.99
N ALA A 668 26.36 34.58 -0.87
CA ALA A 668 26.89 35.10 0.39
C ALA A 668 26.83 34.07 1.51
N GLN A 669 27.67 34.29 2.51
CA GLN A 669 27.79 33.39 3.65
C GLN A 669 26.65 33.61 4.65
N LYS A 670 25.91 32.54 4.92
CA LYS A 670 24.95 32.45 6.03
C LYS A 670 25.31 31.24 6.88
N GLY A 671 26.05 31.48 7.97
CA GLY A 671 26.61 30.40 8.79
C GLY A 671 27.70 29.61 8.04
N LYS A 672 27.54 28.28 7.94
CA LYS A 672 28.42 27.41 7.14
C LYS A 672 27.95 27.24 5.69
N LEU A 673 26.87 27.94 5.31
CA LEU A 673 26.22 27.80 4.01
C LEU A 673 26.40 29.01 3.11
N CYS A 674 26.60 28.78 1.81
CA CYS A 674 26.57 29.81 0.79
C CYS A 674 25.17 29.90 0.18
N GLN A 675 24.47 31.01 0.37
CA GLN A 675 23.12 31.23 -0.16
C GLN A 675 23.12 32.26 -1.28
N VAL A 676 22.23 32.06 -2.26
CA VAL A 676 22.02 33.00 -3.36
C VAL A 676 21.56 34.35 -2.80
N CYS A 677 22.18 35.42 -3.26
CA CYS A 677 21.77 36.77 -2.93
C CYS A 677 20.39 37.09 -3.54
N GLY A 678 19.34 37.15 -2.70
CA GLY A 678 18.00 37.59 -3.11
C GLY A 678 17.90 39.11 -3.34
N LYS A 679 16.71 39.62 -3.70
CA LYS A 679 16.45 41.07 -3.91
C LYS A 679 17.01 41.89 -2.74
N GLN A 680 17.96 42.78 -3.04
CA GLN A 680 18.73 43.57 -2.07
C GLN A 680 17.85 44.28 -1.02
N ALA A 681 16.61 44.63 -1.36
CA ALA A 681 15.63 45.29 -0.49
C ALA A 681 15.34 44.54 0.83
N ASN A 682 15.29 43.20 0.82
CA ASN A 682 14.97 42.43 2.03
C ASN A 682 16.08 42.52 3.08
N SER A 683 17.35 42.59 2.63
CA SER A 683 18.50 42.76 3.54
C SER A 683 18.52 44.15 4.18
N TYR A 684 18.12 45.20 3.44
CA TYR A 684 17.96 46.55 4.00
C TYR A 684 16.82 46.64 5.02
N ILE A 685 15.69 45.98 4.74
CA ILE A 685 14.56 45.92 5.69
C ILE A 685 14.96 45.15 6.96
N TYR A 686 15.66 44.03 6.81
CA TYR A 686 16.17 43.25 7.94
C TYR A 686 17.12 44.07 8.83
N LEU A 687 18.07 44.79 8.22
CA LEU A 687 18.94 45.72 8.93
C LEU A 687 18.13 46.79 9.67
N ALA A 688 17.14 47.41 9.01
CA ALA A 688 16.31 48.46 9.60
C ALA A 688 15.50 47.95 10.79
N ILE A 689 14.93 46.73 10.70
CA ILE A 689 14.18 46.10 11.79
C ILE A 689 15.10 45.80 12.98
N ILE A 690 16.31 45.26 12.76
CA ILE A 690 17.27 45.00 13.84
C ILE A 690 17.67 46.29 14.54
N ILE A 691 17.99 47.34 13.77
CA ILE A 691 18.32 48.67 14.31
C ILE A 691 17.15 49.21 15.15
N LEU A 692 15.92 49.07 14.67
CA LEU A 692 14.71 49.51 15.39
C LEU A 692 14.48 48.69 16.68
N LEU A 693 14.57 47.37 16.63
CA LEU A 693 14.43 46.49 17.79
C LEU A 693 15.49 46.77 18.86
N TYR A 694 16.75 46.96 18.46
CA TYR A 694 17.81 47.35 19.40
C TYR A 694 17.54 48.73 20.01
N SER A 695 17.09 49.70 19.21
CA SER A 695 16.75 51.03 19.73
C SER A 695 15.60 50.97 20.75
N LEU A 696 14.56 50.16 20.49
CA LEU A 696 13.42 49.96 21.39
C LEU A 696 13.83 49.19 22.65
N TYR A 697 14.66 48.17 22.52
CA TYR A 697 15.18 47.41 23.65
C TYR A 697 16.01 48.31 24.57
N ILE A 698 16.98 49.05 24.03
CA ILE A 698 17.81 49.99 24.79
C ILE A 698 16.91 50.99 25.51
N LYS A 699 15.90 51.53 24.82
CA LYS A 699 14.91 52.42 25.44
C LYS A 699 14.16 51.76 26.60
N MET A 700 13.57 50.58 26.40
CA MET A 700 12.78 49.89 27.43
C MET A 700 13.63 49.50 28.63
N SER A 701 14.84 48.98 28.39
CA SER A 701 15.78 48.60 29.43
C SER A 701 16.18 49.80 30.28
N VAL A 702 16.60 50.90 29.64
CA VAL A 702 16.98 52.14 30.33
C VAL A 702 15.78 52.73 31.08
N ASN A 703 14.58 52.76 30.50
CA ASN A 703 13.38 53.28 31.17
C ASN A 703 12.90 52.41 32.34
N SER A 704 12.97 51.07 32.21
CA SER A 704 12.62 50.15 33.29
C SER A 704 13.55 50.32 34.48
N GLN A 705 14.86 50.43 34.23
CA GLN A 705 15.85 50.69 35.27
C GLN A 705 15.55 52.02 35.96
N ILE A 706 15.31 53.06 35.18
CA ILE A 706 14.91 54.37 35.68
C ILE A 706 13.63 54.31 36.54
N GLN A 707 12.60 53.58 36.12
CA GLN A 707 11.35 53.45 36.88
C GLN A 707 11.54 52.65 38.17
N SER A 708 12.36 51.60 38.15
CA SER A 708 12.72 50.85 39.36
C SER A 708 13.44 51.76 40.37
N HIS A 709 14.32 52.66 39.90
CA HIS A 709 14.96 53.65 40.74
C HIS A 709 13.94 54.63 41.36
N LEU A 710 12.94 55.08 40.60
CA LEU A 710 11.89 55.96 41.12
C LEU A 710 10.96 55.26 42.12
N LEU A 711 10.60 54.00 41.87
CA LEU A 711 9.72 53.21 42.74
C LEU A 711 10.43 52.90 44.08
N MET A 712 11.73 52.62 44.04
CA MET A 712 12.57 52.51 45.24
C MET A 712 12.61 53.80 46.04
N ILE A 713 12.68 54.95 45.36
CA ILE A 713 12.55 56.25 46.01
C ILE A 713 11.14 56.38 46.65
N GLN A 714 10.05 56.02 45.95
CA GLN A 714 8.65 56.17 46.42
C GLN A 714 8.23 55.27 47.60
N ILE A 715 8.63 53.98 47.61
CA ILE A 715 8.31 53.08 48.74
C ILE A 715 9.02 53.52 50.02
N ASP A 716 10.23 54.10 49.91
CA ASP A 716 10.92 54.69 51.06
C ASP A 716 10.13 55.87 51.66
N TYR A 717 9.27 56.53 50.88
CA TYR A 717 8.30 57.52 51.37
C TYR A 717 7.00 56.89 51.93
N LEU A 718 6.38 55.90 51.29
CA LEU A 718 5.16 55.24 51.81
C LEU A 718 5.37 54.51 53.15
N ARG A 719 6.58 54.01 53.41
CA ARG A 719 6.92 53.47 54.73
C ARG A 719 6.94 54.56 55.81
N LYS A 720 7.34 55.80 55.47
CA LYS A 720 7.28 56.92 56.42
C LYS A 720 5.83 57.26 56.86
N MET A 721 4.82 56.60 56.28
CA MET A 721 3.38 56.88 56.46
C MET A 721 2.54 55.74 57.08
N ASN A 722 3.16 54.68 57.60
CA ASN A 722 2.56 53.61 58.44
C ASN A 722 1.39 52.77 57.87
N ILE A 723 1.02 52.92 56.60
CA ILE A 723 0.07 51.99 55.93
C ILE A 723 0.69 50.61 55.69
N LEU A 724 2.02 50.56 55.54
CA LEU A 724 2.78 49.35 55.28
C LEU A 724 3.95 49.24 56.25
N PHE A 725 3.83 48.32 57.21
CA PHE A 725 4.93 47.95 58.10
C PHE A 725 5.85 46.94 57.41
N LEU A 726 6.75 47.47 56.56
CA LEU A 726 7.80 46.70 55.90
C LEU A 726 9.18 47.11 56.44
N SER A 727 10.00 46.14 56.85
CA SER A 727 11.36 46.39 57.31
C SER A 727 12.24 46.99 56.20
N LYS A 728 13.20 47.83 56.59
CA LYS A 728 14.18 48.46 55.69
C LYS A 728 15.03 47.44 54.91
N THR A 729 15.13 46.21 55.42
CA THR A 729 15.75 45.05 54.74
C THR A 729 14.89 44.49 53.61
N LYS A 730 13.56 44.46 53.73
CA LYS A 730 12.64 44.04 52.65
C LYS A 730 12.55 45.04 51.49
N LEU A 731 12.98 46.27 51.71
CA LEU A 731 13.05 47.32 50.69
C LEU A 731 14.22 47.13 49.72
N ARG A 732 15.28 46.42 50.10
CA ARG A 732 16.37 46.03 49.19
C ARG A 732 15.96 44.80 48.36
N GLY A 733 14.74 44.84 47.83
CA GLY A 733 14.27 43.92 46.82
C GLY A 733 15.17 43.97 45.60
N SER A 734 15.28 42.84 44.93
CA SER A 734 16.22 42.49 43.87
C SER A 734 16.41 43.58 42.81
N ASP A 735 17.62 44.16 42.78
CA ASP A 735 18.04 45.12 41.77
C ASP A 735 18.18 44.39 40.42
N THR A 736 17.19 44.54 39.55
CA THR A 736 17.16 43.91 38.22
C THR A 736 18.32 44.37 37.33
N GLY A 737 18.82 45.60 37.54
CA GLY A 737 19.93 46.18 36.77
C GLY A 737 21.27 45.45 36.95
N ILE A 738 21.63 45.03 38.17
CA ILE A 738 22.88 44.26 38.39
C ILE A 738 22.75 42.86 37.79
N ILE A 739 21.57 42.23 37.88
CA ILE A 739 21.31 40.92 37.27
C ILE A 739 21.50 40.99 35.75
N LEU A 740 21.00 42.05 35.09
CA LEU A 740 21.17 42.25 33.65
C LEU A 740 22.62 42.37 33.22
N LYS A 741 23.47 43.07 33.98
CA LYS A 741 24.90 43.20 33.63
C LYS A 741 25.66 41.88 33.75
N ILE A 742 25.43 41.17 34.86
CA ILE A 742 26.02 39.86 35.11
C ILE A 742 25.62 38.92 33.97
N PHE A 743 24.35 38.99 33.56
CA PHE A 743 23.82 38.23 32.43
C PHE A 743 24.48 38.60 31.09
N PHE A 744 24.62 39.89 30.76
CA PHE A 744 25.27 40.31 29.50
C PHE A 744 26.75 39.96 29.45
N HIS A 745 27.47 40.12 30.55
CA HIS A 745 28.87 39.72 30.62
C HIS A 745 29.04 38.22 30.35
N TYR A 746 28.18 37.39 30.95
CA TYR A 746 28.12 35.96 30.70
C TYR A 746 27.80 35.67 29.22
N LEU A 747 26.75 36.29 28.65
CA LEU A 747 26.37 36.07 27.25
C LEU A 747 27.46 36.46 26.26
N GLN A 748 28.18 37.55 26.48
CA GLN A 748 29.20 38.02 25.56
C GLN A 748 30.42 37.09 25.52
N ILE A 749 30.89 36.61 26.67
CA ILE A 749 31.96 35.61 26.70
C ILE A 749 31.45 34.30 26.11
N PHE A 750 30.28 33.82 26.56
CA PHE A 750 29.68 32.58 26.09
C PHE A 750 29.48 32.57 24.56
N SER A 751 28.90 33.63 23.99
CA SER A 751 28.62 33.73 22.54
C SER A 751 29.87 33.77 21.66
N SER A 752 30.99 34.28 22.19
CA SER A 752 32.21 34.51 21.42
C SER A 752 33.21 33.38 21.55
N SER A 753 33.32 32.76 22.73
CA SER A 753 34.31 31.72 22.99
C SER A 753 33.82 30.31 22.71
N ILE A 754 32.51 30.10 22.60
CA ILE A 754 31.90 28.78 22.45
C ILE A 754 31.26 28.64 21.07
N ASP A 755 31.76 27.70 20.26
CA ASP A 755 31.42 27.58 18.83
C ASP A 755 30.18 26.69 18.56
N ILE A 756 29.48 26.29 19.62
CA ILE A 756 28.38 25.32 19.56
C ILE A 756 27.18 25.88 18.79
N PHE A 757 27.09 27.21 18.62
CA PHE A 757 25.98 27.85 17.90
C PHE A 757 25.92 27.52 16.41
N TYR A 758 26.96 26.93 15.81
CA TYR A 758 26.89 26.42 14.44
C TYR A 758 26.22 25.05 14.34
N GLN A 759 26.00 24.38 15.47
CA GLN A 759 25.37 23.05 15.56
C GLN A 759 23.92 23.13 16.11
N ILE A 760 23.46 24.33 16.49
CA ILE A 760 22.12 24.59 17.02
C ILE A 760 21.28 25.31 15.95
N PRO A 761 19.96 25.05 15.84
CA PRO A 761 19.09 25.74 14.89
C PRO A 761 19.23 27.26 14.93
N ASP A 762 19.26 27.89 13.75
CA ASP A 762 19.52 29.32 13.53
C ASP A 762 18.70 30.23 14.45
N LEU A 763 17.46 29.88 14.77
CA LEU A 763 16.57 30.69 15.59
C LEU A 763 17.09 30.83 17.03
N VAL A 764 17.59 29.74 17.63
CA VAL A 764 18.13 29.75 19.00
C VAL A 764 19.55 30.29 19.01
N GLY A 765 20.38 29.87 18.05
CA GLY A 765 21.75 30.36 17.90
C GLY A 765 21.82 31.87 17.67
N ASN A 766 20.93 32.42 16.84
CA ASN A 766 20.87 33.85 16.58
C ASN A 766 20.39 34.65 17.79
N ILE A 767 19.56 34.10 18.70
CA ILE A 767 19.17 34.80 19.94
C ILE A 767 20.40 35.03 20.84
N PHE A 768 21.24 34.01 21.00
CA PHE A 768 22.47 34.14 21.79
C PHE A 768 23.49 35.06 21.11
N LYS A 769 23.63 34.99 19.79
CA LYS A 769 24.49 35.89 19.01
C LYS A 769 23.97 37.33 19.00
N LEU A 770 22.65 37.56 18.89
CA LEU A 770 22.02 38.90 18.96
C LEU A 770 22.25 39.57 20.32
N GLY A 771 22.28 38.78 21.39
CA GLY A 771 22.52 39.28 22.76
C GLY A 771 24.00 39.42 23.14
N GLY A 772 24.91 38.67 22.49
CA GLY A 772 26.32 38.58 22.87
C GLY A 772 27.33 39.17 21.87
N ASP A 773 27.09 39.06 20.56
CA ASP A 773 27.92 39.62 19.49
C ASP A 773 27.03 40.22 18.38
N PRO A 774 26.42 41.39 18.63
CA PRO A 774 25.50 42.01 17.69
C PRO A 774 26.14 42.35 16.34
N SER A 775 27.46 42.52 16.27
CA SER A 775 28.18 42.88 15.04
C SER A 775 28.26 41.74 14.03
N GLN A 776 28.45 40.50 14.52
CA GLN A 776 28.63 39.33 13.67
C GLN A 776 27.40 39.07 12.79
N ILE A 777 26.21 39.31 13.33
CA ILE A 777 24.95 39.12 12.62
C ILE A 777 24.77 40.16 11.53
N THR A 778 25.25 41.37 11.73
CA THR A 778 25.04 42.45 10.78
C THR A 778 26.03 42.43 9.64
N TYR A 779 27.31 42.08 9.80
CA TYR A 779 28.20 42.06 8.62
C TYR A 779 28.12 40.76 7.78
N THR A 780 27.96 39.58 8.40
CA THR A 780 27.93 38.30 7.65
C THR A 780 26.70 38.18 6.74
N ASN A 781 25.53 38.60 7.22
CA ASN A 781 24.28 38.53 6.46
C ASN A 781 24.16 39.62 5.37
N LEU A 782 25.12 40.55 5.30
CA LEU A 782 25.10 41.67 4.35
C LEU A 782 26.20 41.58 3.29
N ASP A 783 26.95 40.47 3.22
CA ASP A 783 28.01 40.29 2.22
C ASP A 783 27.51 40.48 0.78
N CYS A 784 26.25 40.13 0.52
CA CYS A 784 25.57 40.36 -0.77
C CYS A 784 25.49 41.83 -1.21
N ILE A 785 25.52 42.78 -0.26
CA ILE A 785 25.38 44.22 -0.55
C ILE A 785 26.67 44.78 -1.16
N TYR A 786 27.80 44.14 -0.88
CA TYR A 786 29.13 44.68 -1.16
C TYR A 786 29.61 44.48 -2.60
N LYS A 787 28.83 43.83 -3.48
CA LYS A 787 29.21 43.58 -4.88
C LYS A 787 29.46 44.88 -5.66
N ASP A 788 28.61 45.89 -5.44
CA ASP A 788 28.60 47.14 -6.20
C ASP A 788 29.37 48.27 -5.50
N TRP A 789 30.07 47.96 -4.40
CA TRP A 789 30.84 48.94 -3.66
C TRP A 789 32.19 49.21 -4.33
N ILE A 790 32.63 50.47 -4.27
CA ILE A 790 33.81 51.01 -4.97
C ILE A 790 35.09 50.22 -4.62
N ILE A 791 35.19 49.72 -3.39
CA ILE A 791 36.33 48.94 -2.90
C ILE A 791 35.90 47.46 -2.88
N SER A 792 36.45 46.68 -3.83
CA SER A 792 36.05 45.29 -4.09
C SER A 792 36.51 44.27 -3.02
N GLN A 793 37.21 44.72 -1.98
CA GLN A 793 37.68 43.86 -0.90
C GLN A 793 36.61 43.69 0.18
N LEU A 794 36.18 42.45 0.41
CA LEU A 794 35.08 42.11 1.32
C LEU A 794 35.32 42.61 2.75
N TRP A 795 36.55 42.46 3.25
CA TRP A 795 36.90 42.81 4.63
C TRP A 795 36.73 44.30 4.95
N PHE A 796 36.96 45.19 3.97
CA PHE A 796 36.85 46.64 4.15
C PHE A 796 35.40 47.08 4.34
N ASN A 797 34.50 46.54 3.51
CA ASN A 797 33.09 46.91 3.51
C ASN A 797 32.36 46.45 4.79
N ARG A 798 32.81 45.35 5.39
CA ARG A 798 32.30 44.86 6.69
C ARG A 798 32.59 45.85 7.84
N LEU A 799 33.75 46.51 7.85
CA LEU A 799 34.17 47.44 8.91
C LEU A 799 33.36 48.74 8.88
N THR A 800 33.16 49.31 7.70
CA THR A 800 32.42 50.56 7.50
C THR A 800 30.96 50.46 7.93
N MET A 801 30.32 49.30 7.71
CA MET A 801 28.92 49.09 8.08
C MET A 801 28.68 49.11 9.60
N GLN A 802 29.61 48.55 10.40
CA GLN A 802 29.46 48.52 11.85
C GLN A 802 29.51 49.92 12.47
N ILE A 803 30.38 50.79 11.94
CA ILE A 803 30.49 52.17 12.38
C ILE A 803 29.21 52.95 12.07
N ALA A 804 28.66 52.77 10.86
CA ALA A 804 27.40 53.41 10.46
C ALA A 804 26.22 52.98 11.35
N GLN A 805 26.13 51.69 11.69
CA GLN A 805 25.05 51.15 12.53
C GLN A 805 25.02 51.79 13.93
N LEU A 806 26.17 52.00 14.57
CA LEU A 806 26.25 52.66 15.88
C LEU A 806 25.71 54.08 15.85
N ILE A 807 26.03 54.83 14.79
CA ILE A 807 25.61 56.22 14.63
C ILE A 807 24.09 56.30 14.47
N ILE A 808 23.49 55.38 13.70
CA ILE A 808 22.03 55.35 13.48
C ILE A 808 21.28 55.01 14.77
N ILE A 809 21.72 53.99 15.51
CA ILE A 809 21.04 53.57 16.76
C ILE A 809 21.09 54.70 17.80
N THR A 810 22.25 55.35 17.96
CA THR A 810 22.38 56.48 18.90
C THR A 810 21.46 57.63 18.52
N GLY A 811 21.36 57.96 17.23
CA GLY A 811 20.42 58.98 16.72
C GLY A 811 18.96 58.67 17.04
N LEU A 812 18.50 57.44 16.76
CA LEU A 812 17.11 57.03 16.96
C LEU A 812 16.69 57.02 18.44
N VAL A 813 17.56 56.54 19.33
CA VAL A 813 17.25 56.50 20.77
C VAL A 813 17.14 57.93 21.34
N LEU A 814 18.01 58.84 20.88
CA LEU A 814 18.00 60.24 21.31
C LEU A 814 16.83 61.03 20.72
N SER A 815 16.43 60.77 19.47
CA SER A 815 15.30 61.43 18.82
C SER A 815 13.96 61.03 19.47
N TYR A 816 13.78 59.74 19.75
CA TYR A 816 12.58 59.24 20.40
C TYR A 816 12.37 59.86 21.79
N ARG A 817 13.46 60.00 22.54
CA ARG A 817 13.45 60.67 23.83
C ARG A 817 13.01 62.13 23.71
N TYR A 818 13.52 62.85 22.70
CA TYR A 818 13.16 64.24 22.48
C TYR A 818 11.64 64.40 22.27
N LEU A 819 11.02 63.49 21.51
CA LEU A 819 9.58 63.51 21.25
C LEU A 819 8.72 63.26 22.51
N LEU A 820 9.14 62.38 23.42
CA LEU A 820 8.37 62.06 24.63
C LEU A 820 8.44 63.12 25.73
N GLN A 821 9.51 63.91 25.82
CA GLN A 821 9.61 64.98 26.82
C GLN A 821 8.48 66.03 26.67
N LYS A 822 7.80 66.08 25.52
CA LYS A 822 6.71 67.01 25.24
C LYS A 822 5.39 66.68 25.96
N ASN A 823 5.18 65.42 26.37
CA ASN A 823 3.85 64.96 26.82
C ASN A 823 3.72 64.50 28.29
N ASN A 824 4.80 64.38 29.08
CA ASN A 824 4.69 64.35 30.55
C ASN A 824 6.06 64.46 31.25
N GLN A 825 6.14 65.29 32.29
CA GLN A 825 7.35 65.62 33.05
C GLN A 825 7.96 64.41 33.76
N LYS A 826 8.94 63.72 33.16
CA LYS A 826 9.91 62.90 33.91
C LYS A 826 11.35 63.22 33.49
N PHE A 827 12.15 63.62 34.48
CA PHE A 827 13.51 64.15 34.38
C PHE A 827 14.55 63.02 34.25
N TYR A 828 15.06 62.76 33.03
CA TYR A 828 16.12 61.77 32.78
C TYR A 828 17.24 62.37 31.89
N LYS A 829 18.53 62.04 32.10
CA LYS A 829 19.70 62.61 31.37
C LYS A 829 20.10 61.81 30.11
N LYS A 830 20.68 62.45 29.08
CA LYS A 830 20.95 61.81 27.75
C LYS A 830 22.18 60.91 27.81
N GLU A 831 23.10 61.26 28.71
CA GLU A 831 24.39 60.62 28.94
C GLU A 831 24.24 59.16 29.39
N THR A 832 23.12 58.79 30.02
CA THR A 832 22.84 57.40 30.41
C THR A 832 22.66 56.47 29.20
N TYR A 833 22.00 56.97 28.15
CA TYR A 833 21.73 56.20 26.94
C TYR A 833 23.01 55.94 26.14
N LEU A 834 23.86 56.97 25.97
CA LEU A 834 25.15 56.83 25.29
C LEU A 834 26.07 55.86 26.00
N LEU A 835 26.10 55.93 27.34
CA LEU A 835 26.91 55.02 28.13
C LEU A 835 26.40 53.58 28.01
N PHE A 836 25.09 53.36 28.06
CA PHE A 836 24.53 52.02 27.88
C PHE A 836 24.85 51.43 26.50
N ILE A 837 24.75 52.23 25.42
CA ILE A 837 25.06 51.80 24.04
C ILE A 837 26.52 51.37 23.88
N TYR A 838 27.46 52.15 24.43
CA TYR A 838 28.88 51.81 24.39
C TYR A 838 29.15 50.45 25.06
N PHE A 839 28.60 50.22 26.26
CA PHE A 839 28.77 48.96 26.99
C PHE A 839 28.14 47.76 26.25
N PHE A 840 27.06 47.99 25.50
CA PHE A 840 26.38 46.96 24.72
C PHE A 840 27.21 46.50 23.51
N PHE A 841 27.81 47.43 22.74
CA PHE A 841 28.53 47.10 21.49
C PHE A 841 30.04 46.86 21.64
N TYR A 842 30.63 47.20 22.80
CA TYR A 842 32.08 47.14 23.03
C TYR A 842 32.75 45.84 22.57
N SER A 843 32.25 44.66 22.99
CA SER A 843 32.88 43.36 22.71
C SER A 843 32.84 42.97 21.23
N SER A 844 31.74 43.29 20.56
CA SER A 844 31.47 42.90 19.18
C SER A 844 32.42 43.57 18.19
N ILE A 845 32.61 44.88 18.32
CA ILE A 845 33.50 45.65 17.46
C ILE A 845 34.97 45.31 17.74
N ALA A 846 35.34 45.08 19.00
CA ALA A 846 36.69 44.65 19.35
C ALA A 846 37.07 43.33 18.65
N LYS A 847 36.14 42.37 18.54
CA LYS A 847 36.38 41.08 17.87
C LYS A 847 36.63 41.22 16.37
N LEU A 848 35.81 42.00 15.67
CA LEU A 848 35.96 42.24 14.23
C LEU A 848 37.34 42.84 13.93
N LEU A 849 37.73 43.86 14.70
CA LEU A 849 38.99 44.56 14.50
C LEU A 849 40.22 43.65 14.68
N VAL A 850 40.19 42.69 15.61
CA VAL A 850 41.29 41.75 15.80
C VAL A 850 41.34 40.66 14.71
N SER A 851 40.20 40.22 14.17
CA SER A 851 40.15 39.21 13.10
C SER A 851 40.79 39.66 11.79
N LEU A 852 40.84 40.97 11.54
CA LEU A 852 41.46 41.57 10.36
C LEU A 852 43.00 41.54 10.38
N CYS A 853 43.60 41.12 11.50
CA CYS A 853 45.04 41.15 11.70
C CYS A 853 45.77 39.80 11.38
N VAL A 854 45.08 38.68 11.06
CA VAL A 854 45.66 37.30 11.07
C VAL A 854 45.49 36.49 9.75
N CYS A 855 46.43 35.55 9.43
CA CYS A 855 46.57 34.73 8.19
C CYS A 855 46.79 33.20 8.43
N LYS A 856 46.46 32.30 7.47
CA LYS A 856 46.45 30.79 7.55
C LYS A 856 47.02 30.03 6.31
N LYS A 857 47.56 28.79 6.44
CA LYS A 857 48.14 27.94 5.35
C LYS A 857 47.20 26.81 4.84
N ILE A 858 47.14 26.54 3.51
CA ILE A 858 46.39 25.43 2.87
C ILE A 858 47.19 24.86 1.67
N GLY A 859 47.48 23.55 1.69
CA GLY A 859 48.31 22.89 0.66
C GLY A 859 49.69 23.53 0.58
N PHE A 860 50.04 24.05 -0.60
CA PHE A 860 51.29 24.77 -0.84
C PHE A 860 51.19 26.33 -0.65
N ASN A 861 50.05 26.94 -0.26
CA ASN A 861 49.82 28.42 -0.25
C ASN A 861 49.25 29.02 1.08
N TYR A 862 49.30 30.36 1.30
CA TYR A 862 48.76 31.11 2.49
C TYR A 862 47.63 32.12 2.17
N TYR A 863 46.60 32.22 3.03
CA TYR A 863 45.34 32.97 2.84
C TYR A 863 44.87 33.75 4.10
N MET A 864 44.11 34.86 3.94
CA MET A 864 43.60 35.68 5.06
C MET A 864 42.44 34.97 5.80
N LEU A 865 42.31 35.18 7.13
CA LEU A 865 41.28 34.51 7.94
C LEU A 865 39.86 35.04 7.69
N ASN A 866 39.70 36.37 7.55
CA ASN A 866 38.39 36.98 7.27
C ASN A 866 37.99 36.92 5.77
N ASP A 867 38.93 36.57 4.88
CA ASP A 867 38.72 36.42 3.42
C ASP A 867 39.68 35.37 2.81
N HIS A 868 39.20 34.12 2.65
CA HIS A 868 39.99 32.98 2.15
C HIS A 868 40.32 33.03 0.67
N LEU A 869 39.79 34.00 -0.09
CA LEU A 869 40.14 34.20 -1.50
C LEU A 869 41.41 35.05 -1.65
N GLN A 870 41.75 35.85 -0.63
CA GLN A 870 42.91 36.73 -0.65
C GLN A 870 44.16 36.01 -0.14
N LYS A 871 45.19 35.93 -0.98
CA LYS A 871 46.51 35.45 -0.56
C LYS A 871 47.19 36.46 0.38
N CYS A 872 47.68 35.96 1.51
CA CYS A 872 48.43 36.76 2.48
C CYS A 872 49.81 37.14 1.95
N TRP A 873 50.42 38.15 2.58
CA TRP A 873 51.77 38.64 2.25
C TRP A 873 51.93 39.17 0.81
N THR A 874 50.81 39.57 0.21
CA THR A 874 50.79 40.32 -1.05
C THR A 874 50.98 41.81 -0.75
N TYR A 875 51.60 42.56 -1.67
CA TYR A 875 51.88 44.00 -1.48
C TYR A 875 50.67 44.83 -1.02
N LYS A 876 49.49 44.59 -1.63
CA LYS A 876 48.24 45.29 -1.28
C LYS A 876 47.76 44.99 0.14
N HIS A 877 48.01 43.79 0.66
CA HIS A 877 47.55 43.37 1.98
C HIS A 877 48.24 44.15 3.11
N VAL A 878 49.54 44.42 2.98
CA VAL A 878 50.37 45.01 4.04
C VAL A 878 49.98 46.47 4.33
N ILE A 879 49.71 47.28 3.30
CA ILE A 879 49.37 48.70 3.45
C ILE A 879 48.11 48.90 4.30
N PHE A 880 47.10 48.07 4.10
CA PHE A 880 45.82 48.19 4.79
C PHE A 880 45.90 47.86 6.29
N GLN A 881 46.77 46.91 6.68
CA GLN A 881 46.92 46.51 8.07
C GLN A 881 47.48 47.64 8.94
N VAL A 882 48.54 48.30 8.46
CA VAL A 882 49.22 49.36 9.21
C VAL A 882 48.43 50.66 9.26
N GLY A 883 47.79 51.06 8.15
CA GLY A 883 47.14 52.38 8.03
C GLY A 883 45.80 52.53 8.75
N ILE A 884 45.00 51.45 8.84
CA ILE A 884 43.59 51.55 9.28
C ILE A 884 43.30 50.62 10.45
N ILE A 885 43.70 49.35 10.35
CA ILE A 885 43.23 48.31 11.26
C ILE A 885 43.83 48.47 12.66
N TYR A 886 45.15 48.62 12.78
CA TYR A 886 45.79 48.72 14.09
C TYR A 886 45.38 49.96 14.92
N PRO A 887 45.38 51.21 14.39
CA PRO A 887 45.02 52.39 15.18
C PRO A 887 43.61 52.36 15.77
N LEU A 888 42.63 51.86 15.00
CA LEU A 888 41.24 51.80 15.41
C LEU A 888 41.01 50.82 16.57
N THR A 889 41.77 49.70 16.60
CA THR A 889 41.70 48.71 17.68
C THR A 889 42.06 49.31 19.04
N ILE A 890 43.09 50.18 19.08
CA ILE A 890 43.62 50.77 20.31
C ILE A 890 42.63 51.77 20.93
N ILE A 891 42.08 52.68 20.11
CA ILE A 891 41.19 53.75 20.59
C ILE A 891 39.91 53.17 21.18
N TRP A 892 39.24 52.29 20.43
CA TRP A 892 37.94 51.74 20.83
C TRP A 892 38.04 50.85 22.07
N SER A 893 39.07 50.01 22.12
CA SER A 893 39.12 48.96 23.12
C SER A 893 39.93 49.31 24.38
N ILE A 894 40.78 50.34 24.36
CA ILE A 894 41.64 50.66 25.51
C ILE A 894 41.35 52.02 26.14
N LEU A 895 41.24 53.09 25.36
CA LEU A 895 41.22 54.46 25.91
C LEU A 895 39.88 54.83 26.58
N ILE A 896 38.75 54.47 25.98
CA ILE A 896 37.41 54.86 26.47
C ILE A 896 37.05 54.24 27.84
N PRO A 897 37.27 52.94 28.10
CA PRO A 897 36.95 52.33 29.41
C PRO A 897 37.70 52.97 30.59
N LEU A 898 38.96 53.36 30.41
CA LEU A 898 39.78 54.00 31.44
C LEU A 898 39.26 55.39 31.83
N MET A 899 38.62 56.10 30.90
CA MET A 899 38.09 57.44 31.15
C MET A 899 36.87 57.41 32.10
N PHE A 900 36.02 56.39 32.01
CA PHE A 900 34.82 56.27 32.88
C PHE A 900 35.15 55.99 34.35
N SER A 901 36.12 55.11 34.62
CA SER A 901 36.50 54.76 36.00
C SER A 901 37.02 55.98 36.77
N ARG A 902 37.81 56.85 36.12
CA ARG A 902 38.35 58.09 36.72
C ARG A 902 37.25 59.05 37.19
N LYS A 903 36.16 59.22 36.43
CA LYS A 903 35.05 60.13 36.81
C LYS A 903 34.25 59.67 38.03
N ILE A 904 34.01 58.36 38.18
CA ILE A 904 33.24 57.83 39.33
C ILE A 904 34.02 57.98 40.64
N LYS A 905 35.34 57.74 40.61
CA LYS A 905 36.22 57.90 41.77
C LYS A 905 36.12 59.31 42.39
N SER A 906 36.13 60.33 41.53
CA SER A 906 36.08 61.74 41.93
C SER A 906 34.77 62.10 42.66
N ALA A 907 33.63 61.55 42.23
CA ALA A 907 32.32 61.88 42.82
C ALA A 907 32.07 61.22 44.19
N ILE A 908 32.60 60.01 44.43
CA ILE A 908 32.47 59.32 45.72
C ILE A 908 33.23 60.08 46.82
N GLN A 909 34.38 60.69 46.50
CA GLN A 909 35.18 61.45 47.44
C GLN A 909 34.48 62.73 47.94
N LYS A 910 33.58 63.35 47.15
CA LYS A 910 32.89 64.61 47.47
C LYS A 910 31.56 64.48 48.23
N LYS A 911 31.14 63.27 48.66
CA LYS A 911 29.83 62.96 49.31
C LYS A 911 28.56 63.38 48.54
N GLU A 912 28.68 63.74 47.26
CA GLU A 912 27.54 64.09 46.41
C GLU A 912 26.76 62.88 45.87
N GLN A 913 27.14 61.66 46.27
CA GLN A 913 26.56 60.41 45.77
C GLN A 913 25.05 60.30 46.01
N ASN A 914 24.49 61.02 47.01
CA ASN A 914 23.05 61.01 47.31
C ASN A 914 22.25 62.03 46.50
N LYS A 915 22.89 62.87 45.69
CA LYS A 915 22.17 63.78 44.77
C LYS A 915 21.50 62.95 43.68
N ILE A 916 20.20 63.18 43.49
CA ILE A 916 19.35 62.50 42.49
C ILE A 916 20.00 62.53 41.10
N GLN A 917 20.69 63.61 40.74
CA GLN A 917 21.26 63.80 39.40
C GLN A 917 22.49 62.92 39.08
N PHE A 918 23.37 62.69 40.07
CA PHE A 918 24.54 61.82 39.90
C PHE A 918 24.10 60.36 39.86
N ILE A 919 23.18 59.98 40.76
CA ILE A 919 22.53 58.67 40.77
C ILE A 919 21.85 58.42 39.42
N GLN A 920 21.18 59.39 38.83
CA GLN A 920 20.53 59.16 37.54
C GLN A 920 21.50 58.83 36.39
N THR A 921 22.78 59.22 36.43
CA THR A 921 23.70 59.08 35.29
C THR A 921 24.67 57.91 35.41
N TYR A 922 25.41 57.88 36.51
CA TYR A 922 26.52 56.93 36.68
C TYR A 922 26.19 55.76 37.58
N TYR A 923 25.01 55.78 38.20
CA TYR A 923 24.58 54.69 39.07
C TYR A 923 24.63 53.36 38.35
N PHE A 924 24.23 53.28 37.08
CA PHE A 924 24.31 52.04 36.31
C PHE A 924 25.68 51.39 36.47
N ILE A 925 26.81 52.09 36.29
CA ILE A 925 28.15 51.49 36.29
C ILE A 925 28.52 50.88 37.64
N TYR A 926 28.26 51.56 38.77
CA TYR A 926 28.61 51.05 40.10
C TYR A 926 27.43 50.39 40.85
N GLN A 927 26.25 50.30 40.23
CA GLN A 927 25.03 49.68 40.76
C GLN A 927 25.32 48.24 41.18
N GLY A 928 24.89 47.87 42.38
CA GLY A 928 25.06 46.52 42.94
C GLY A 928 26.47 46.21 43.46
N TYR A 929 27.46 47.10 43.26
CA TYR A 929 28.82 46.97 43.75
C TYR A 929 29.06 47.74 45.05
N LYS A 930 29.89 47.21 45.95
CA LYS A 930 30.34 47.95 47.14
C LYS A 930 31.13 49.17 46.68
N GLN A 931 31.00 50.30 47.37
CA GLN A 931 31.60 51.58 46.97
C GLN A 931 33.12 51.52 46.71
N LYS A 932 33.86 50.63 47.39
CA LYS A 932 35.30 50.41 47.16
C LYS A 932 35.64 49.84 45.77
N PHE A 933 34.72 49.14 45.11
CA PHE A 933 34.94 48.42 43.84
C PHE A 933 34.24 49.08 42.64
N TYR A 934 34.28 50.41 42.55
CA TYR A 934 33.60 51.15 41.48
C TYR A 934 34.13 50.88 40.06
N PHE A 935 35.37 50.40 39.92
CA PHE A 935 36.02 50.14 38.62
C PHE A 935 35.80 48.72 38.09
N TRP A 936 35.05 47.88 38.82
CA TRP A 936 34.92 46.46 38.54
C TRP A 936 34.41 46.15 37.13
N GLU A 937 33.49 46.97 36.62
CA GLU A 937 32.93 46.80 35.27
C GLU A 937 33.99 47.01 34.17
N VAL A 938 34.94 47.93 34.36
CA VAL A 938 36.01 48.23 33.38
C VAL A 938 37.00 47.05 33.28
N LEU A 939 37.32 46.42 34.41
CA LEU A 939 38.22 45.25 34.44
C LEU A 939 37.63 44.09 33.63
N LYS A 940 36.31 43.87 33.70
CA LYS A 940 35.60 42.90 32.86
C LYS A 940 35.70 43.24 31.36
N MET A 941 35.77 44.52 30.99
CA MET A 941 35.91 44.93 29.58
C MET A 941 37.26 44.51 28.99
N PHE A 942 38.35 44.66 29.76
CA PHE A 942 39.68 44.26 29.29
C PHE A 942 39.85 42.76 29.16
N GLN A 943 39.27 41.99 30.08
CA GLN A 943 39.24 40.54 29.97
C GLN A 943 38.64 40.09 28.64
N ARG A 944 37.53 40.69 28.21
CA ARG A 944 36.88 40.37 26.94
C ARG A 944 37.80 40.66 25.74
N LEU A 945 38.56 41.75 25.76
CA LEU A 945 39.51 42.06 24.67
C LEU A 945 40.57 40.97 24.51
N ILE A 946 41.17 40.52 25.61
CA ILE A 946 42.21 39.47 25.57
C ILE A 946 41.63 38.18 24.99
N ILE A 947 40.41 37.81 25.39
CA ILE A 947 39.71 36.63 24.84
C ILE A 947 39.52 36.76 23.33
N MET A 948 39.09 37.93 22.82
CA MET A 948 38.92 38.13 21.38
C MET A 948 40.22 38.02 20.58
N ALA A 949 41.36 38.39 21.18
CA ALA A 949 42.65 38.25 20.51
C ALA A 949 43.09 36.79 20.39
N VAL A 950 42.93 36.02 21.46
CA VAL A 950 43.25 34.58 21.47
C VAL A 950 42.39 33.82 20.47
N LEU A 951 41.12 34.20 20.32
CA LEU A 951 40.16 33.57 19.41
C LEU A 951 40.51 33.66 17.92
N ASN A 952 41.44 34.55 17.52
CA ASN A 952 41.78 34.74 16.10
C ASN A 952 43.16 34.18 15.71
N LEU A 953 43.92 33.57 16.62
CA LEU A 953 45.24 32.98 16.32
C LEU A 953 45.11 31.59 15.67
N ASP A 954 45.98 31.28 14.68
CA ASP A 954 46.02 29.98 13.95
C ASP A 954 46.72 28.90 14.80
N MET A 955 46.04 28.46 15.86
CA MET A 955 46.47 27.42 16.79
C MET A 955 45.43 26.30 16.81
N GLN A 956 45.82 25.11 17.26
CA GLN A 956 44.86 24.03 17.49
C GLN A 956 43.73 24.50 18.43
N ASN A 957 42.47 24.19 18.08
CA ASN A 957 41.27 24.65 18.81
C ASN A 957 41.35 24.35 20.32
N ILE A 958 41.91 23.19 20.67
CA ILE A 958 42.13 22.77 22.06
C ILE A 958 43.04 23.76 22.80
N VAL A 959 44.19 24.11 22.21
CA VAL A 959 45.17 25.04 22.79
C VAL A 959 44.54 26.42 22.96
N GLN A 960 43.79 26.88 21.97
CA GLN A 960 43.11 28.17 22.02
C GLN A 960 42.10 28.26 23.18
N ARG A 961 41.28 27.21 23.37
CA ARG A 961 40.28 27.18 24.46
C ARG A 961 40.93 27.05 25.84
N LEU A 962 42.07 26.36 25.96
CA LEU A 962 42.83 26.28 27.21
C LEU A 962 43.32 27.65 27.68
N ILE A 963 43.80 28.50 26.77
CA ILE A 963 44.23 29.87 27.08
C ILE A 963 43.04 30.71 27.58
N ILE A 964 41.89 30.63 26.91
CA ILE A 964 40.67 31.35 27.32
C ILE A 964 40.18 30.86 28.69
N LEU A 965 40.22 29.56 28.92
CA LEU A 965 39.87 28.96 30.20
C LEU A 965 40.75 29.51 31.34
N SER A 966 42.06 29.63 31.11
CA SER A 966 42.98 30.23 32.07
C SER A 966 42.60 31.69 32.40
N ILE A 967 42.25 32.49 31.39
CA ILE A 967 41.80 33.88 31.57
C ILE A 967 40.47 33.95 32.33
N CYS A 968 39.51 33.07 32.07
CA CYS A 968 38.24 33.05 32.80
C CYS A 968 38.42 32.57 34.25
N PHE A 969 39.29 31.59 34.48
CA PHE A 969 39.58 31.07 35.81
C PHE A 969 40.27 32.10 36.70
N THR A 970 41.25 32.85 36.17
CA THR A 970 41.90 33.93 36.92
C THR A 970 40.88 34.99 37.35
N GLN A 971 39.94 35.36 36.48
CA GLN A 971 38.87 36.31 36.83
C GLN A 971 37.93 35.78 37.92
N LEU A 972 37.54 34.50 37.85
CA LEU A 972 36.70 33.89 38.88
C LEU A 972 37.37 33.95 40.24
N LYS A 973 38.66 33.61 40.29
CA LYS A 973 39.47 33.70 41.52
C LYS A 973 39.47 35.13 42.09
N ILE A 974 39.75 36.13 41.26
CA ILE A 974 39.74 37.54 41.68
C ILE A 974 38.35 37.96 42.19
N THR A 975 37.27 37.50 41.56
CA THR A 975 35.88 37.80 41.96
C THR A 975 35.54 37.20 43.33
N MET A 976 36.00 35.97 43.58
CA MET A 976 35.78 35.26 44.84
C MET A 976 36.52 35.91 46.00
N GLU A 977 37.79 36.27 45.80
CA GLU A 977 38.66 36.87 46.83
C GLU A 977 38.23 38.30 47.18
N LYS A 978 38.01 39.16 46.17
CA LYS A 978 37.73 40.59 46.43
C LYS A 978 36.27 40.88 46.81
N ASN A 979 35.34 39.98 46.50
CA ASN A 979 33.90 40.09 46.81
C ASN A 979 33.30 41.49 46.57
N PRO A 980 33.20 41.92 45.30
CA PRO A 980 32.84 43.29 44.95
C PRO A 980 31.35 43.61 45.05
N TYR A 981 30.46 42.61 45.15
CA TYR A 981 29.01 42.79 45.13
C TYR A 981 28.42 43.10 46.52
N GLN A 982 27.38 43.94 46.57
CA GLN A 982 26.68 44.28 47.82
C GLN A 982 25.76 43.15 48.30
N GLN A 983 25.00 42.54 47.39
CA GLN A 983 24.08 41.46 47.69
C GLN A 983 24.75 40.09 47.51
N LYS A 984 24.57 39.20 48.49
CA LYS A 984 25.08 37.83 48.42
C LYS A 984 24.47 37.07 47.23
N GLN A 985 23.20 37.33 46.91
CA GLN A 985 22.52 36.72 45.77
C GLN A 985 23.20 37.08 44.43
N SER A 986 23.47 38.37 44.18
CA SER A 986 24.16 38.80 42.95
C SER A 986 25.59 38.29 42.87
N ARG A 987 26.31 38.22 44.01
CA ARG A 987 27.64 37.60 44.08
C ARG A 987 27.57 36.13 43.67
N ASN A 988 26.67 35.37 44.30
CA ASN A 988 26.50 33.95 44.04
C ASN A 988 26.07 33.71 42.58
N LEU A 989 25.26 34.61 42.01
CA LEU A 989 24.85 34.55 40.62
C LEU A 989 26.03 34.81 39.67
N GLU A 990 26.88 35.81 39.91
CA GLU A 990 28.10 36.03 39.10
C GLU A 990 29.04 34.83 39.19
N ILE A 991 29.29 34.33 40.41
CA ILE A 991 30.17 33.17 40.63
C ILE A 991 29.63 31.97 39.87
N LEU A 992 28.32 31.71 39.97
CA LEU A 992 27.65 30.64 39.25
C LEU A 992 27.83 30.83 37.73
N LEU A 993 27.59 32.01 37.19
CA LEU A 993 27.70 32.20 35.75
C LEU A 993 29.14 32.08 35.25
N GLN A 994 30.12 32.61 35.98
CA GLN A 994 31.53 32.49 35.60
C GLN A 994 32.01 31.03 35.72
N THR A 995 31.64 30.29 36.77
CA THR A 995 31.95 28.86 36.86
C THR A 995 31.30 28.10 35.72
N THR A 996 30.11 28.50 35.29
CA THR A 996 29.43 27.82 34.19
C THR A 996 30.06 28.10 32.83
N VAL A 997 30.63 29.29 32.63
CA VAL A 997 31.44 29.57 31.43
C VAL A 997 32.70 28.72 31.43
N ILE A 998 33.40 28.64 32.57
CA ILE A 998 34.60 27.79 32.70
C ILE A 998 34.24 26.32 32.44
N PHE A 999 33.17 25.82 33.05
CA PHE A 999 32.71 24.46 32.82
C PHE A 999 32.30 24.24 31.37
N SER A 1000 31.65 25.22 30.74
CA SER A 1000 31.31 25.16 29.31
C SER A 1000 32.55 25.13 28.42
N LEU A 1001 33.62 25.86 28.77
CA LEU A 1001 34.90 25.81 28.06
C LEU A 1001 35.62 24.47 28.25
N ILE A 1002 35.59 23.89 29.46
CA ILE A 1002 36.11 22.54 29.72
C ILE A 1002 35.36 21.52 28.87
N LEU A 1003 34.03 21.58 28.90
CA LEU A 1003 33.21 20.69 28.10
C LEU A 1003 33.45 20.90 26.59
N GLN A 1004 33.70 22.12 26.13
CA GLN A 1004 34.06 22.37 24.73
C GLN A 1004 35.44 21.79 24.37
N ILE A 1005 36.41 21.83 25.28
CA ILE A 1005 37.69 21.14 25.08
C ILE A 1005 37.48 19.63 24.99
N LEU A 1006 36.63 19.06 25.85
CA LEU A 1006 36.27 17.65 25.78
C LEU A 1006 35.52 17.32 24.48
N ILE A 1007 34.70 18.23 23.97
CA ILE A 1007 34.04 18.08 22.65
C ILE A 1007 35.08 17.96 21.54
N TYR A 1008 36.14 18.78 21.54
CA TYR A 1008 37.22 18.65 20.56
C TYR A 1008 38.06 17.38 20.74
N ILE A 1009 38.27 16.93 21.98
CA ILE A 1009 39.02 15.69 22.25
C ILE A 1009 38.22 14.46 21.82
N PHE A 1010 36.90 14.48 21.98
CA PHE A 1010 35.99 13.37 21.66
C PHE A 1010 35.24 13.57 20.34
N GLU A 1011 35.82 14.30 19.39
CA GLU A 1011 35.18 14.63 18.11
C GLU A 1011 34.72 13.39 17.33
N GLU A 1012 35.46 12.28 17.41
CA GLU A 1012 35.12 11.02 16.73
C GLU A 1012 33.90 10.29 17.34
N LYS A 1013 33.57 10.53 18.62
CA LYS A 1013 32.49 9.81 19.31
C LYS A 1013 31.21 10.63 19.32
N GLN A 1014 30.41 10.54 18.25
CA GLN A 1014 29.18 11.33 18.06
C GLN A 1014 28.23 11.33 19.26
N PHE A 1015 28.05 10.21 19.96
CA PHE A 1015 27.19 10.13 21.13
C PHE A 1015 27.74 10.93 22.32
N ILE A 1016 29.05 10.82 22.59
CA ILE A 1016 29.71 11.58 23.65
C ILE A 1016 29.71 13.07 23.27
N HIS A 1017 29.98 13.38 22.00
CA HIS A 1017 29.94 14.74 21.49
C HIS A 1017 28.54 15.39 21.65
N PHE A 1018 27.46 14.70 21.25
CA PHE A 1018 26.10 15.21 21.38
C PHE A 1018 25.63 15.29 22.83
N THR A 1019 25.99 14.32 23.67
CA THR A 1019 25.68 14.37 25.10
C THR A 1019 26.41 15.52 25.79
N LEU A 1020 27.68 15.78 25.45
CA LEU A 1020 28.42 16.94 25.93
C LEU A 1020 27.77 18.26 25.49
N ILE A 1021 27.29 18.38 24.25
CA ILE A 1021 26.54 19.56 23.79
C ILE A 1021 25.23 19.73 24.55
N ILE A 1022 24.46 18.65 24.74
CA ILE A 1022 23.24 18.69 25.55
C ILE A 1022 23.55 19.11 26.98
N ILE A 1023 24.63 18.59 27.57
CA ILE A 1023 25.05 18.97 28.92
C ILE A 1023 25.38 20.47 28.94
N ILE A 1024 26.10 21.00 27.94
CA ILE A 1024 26.34 22.44 27.82
C ILE A 1024 25.02 23.20 27.70
N ILE A 1025 24.09 22.77 26.84
CA ILE A 1025 22.80 23.45 26.66
C ILE A 1025 21.96 23.37 27.94
N ILE A 1026 21.88 22.23 28.62
CA ILE A 1026 21.12 22.05 29.86
C ILE A 1026 21.72 22.89 30.97
N ILE A 1027 23.04 22.94 31.10
CA ILE A 1027 23.71 23.77 32.12
C ILE A 1027 23.43 25.23 31.83
N ASN A 1028 23.65 25.69 30.59
CA ASN A 1028 23.44 27.09 30.23
C ASN A 1028 21.95 27.47 30.23
N PHE A 1029 21.04 26.56 29.87
CA PHE A 1029 19.60 26.75 29.95
C PHE A 1029 19.09 26.72 31.39
N TYR A 1030 19.63 25.85 32.25
CA TYR A 1030 19.37 25.89 33.68
C TYR A 1030 19.83 27.21 34.26
N ASN A 1031 20.99 27.73 33.85
CA ASN A 1031 21.45 29.04 34.28
C ASN A 1031 20.60 30.17 33.74
N LEU A 1032 20.13 30.10 32.49
CA LEU A 1032 19.18 31.05 31.92
C LEU A 1032 17.84 31.00 32.65
N LEU A 1033 17.33 29.80 32.95
CA LEU A 1033 16.12 29.59 33.73
C LEU A 1033 16.31 30.05 35.16
N LYS A 1034 17.50 29.90 35.74
CA LYS A 1034 17.82 30.40 37.08
C LYS A 1034 17.98 31.90 37.08
N ILE A 1035 18.57 32.52 36.06
CA ILE A 1035 18.60 33.97 35.90
C ILE A 1035 17.19 34.49 35.65
N SER A 1036 16.41 33.84 34.78
CA SER A 1036 15.05 34.24 34.45
C SER A 1036 14.11 33.94 35.59
N PHE A 1037 14.36 32.92 36.41
CA PHE A 1037 13.62 32.63 37.64
C PHE A 1037 14.09 33.51 38.78
N GLU A 1038 15.34 33.95 38.87
CA GLU A 1038 15.74 34.98 39.83
C GLU A 1038 15.14 36.33 39.41
N TYR A 1039 15.13 36.64 38.11
CA TYR A 1039 14.48 37.80 37.53
C TYR A 1039 12.94 37.71 37.62
N TYR A 1040 12.37 36.53 37.41
CA TYR A 1040 10.92 36.28 37.43
C TYR A 1040 10.43 36.03 38.83
N LYS A 1041 11.14 35.39 39.77
CA LYS A 1041 10.80 35.38 41.20
C LYS A 1041 10.79 36.81 41.73
N SER A 1042 11.76 37.62 41.31
CA SER A 1042 11.73 39.07 41.51
C SER A 1042 10.50 39.74 40.88
N ALA A 1043 9.91 39.15 39.82
CA ALA A 1043 8.73 39.64 39.11
C ALA A 1043 7.38 38.90 39.39
N LEU A 1044 7.35 37.75 40.07
CA LEU A 1044 6.25 36.77 40.20
C LEU A 1044 5.74 36.76 41.64
N ASP A 1045 6.61 37.10 42.61
CA ASP A 1045 6.15 37.66 43.88
C ASP A 1045 5.21 38.88 43.65
N LEU A 1046 5.35 39.55 42.50
CA LEU A 1046 4.42 40.58 42.06
C LEU A 1046 3.13 40.04 41.41
N ILE A 1047 3.08 38.81 40.87
CA ILE A 1047 1.99 38.28 40.01
C ILE A 1047 1.11 37.17 40.65
N LEU A 1048 1.62 36.31 41.55
CA LEU A 1048 0.89 35.16 42.15
C LEU A 1048 -0.29 35.53 43.07
N LYS A 1049 -0.61 36.82 43.19
CA LYS A 1049 -1.78 37.33 43.93
C LYS A 1049 -3.09 37.32 43.11
N SER A 1050 -3.15 36.71 41.91
CA SER A 1050 -4.32 36.78 41.02
C SER A 1050 -5.19 35.50 40.97
N LYS A 1051 -6.53 35.66 40.82
CA LYS A 1051 -7.59 34.66 41.17
C LYS A 1051 -8.09 33.72 40.04
N ASN A 1052 -7.49 33.66 38.85
CA ASN A 1052 -8.13 33.06 37.67
C ASN A 1052 -8.12 31.50 37.63
N ARG A 1053 -9.20 30.85 37.14
CA ARG A 1053 -9.42 29.38 37.18
C ARG A 1053 -8.73 28.59 36.05
N LYS A 1054 -8.48 29.20 34.88
CA LYS A 1054 -7.78 28.55 33.75
C LYS A 1054 -6.29 28.32 34.04
N THR A 1055 -5.65 29.25 34.73
CA THR A 1055 -4.26 29.10 35.20
C THR A 1055 -4.13 28.02 36.27
N LYS A 1056 -5.14 27.86 37.15
CA LYS A 1056 -5.20 26.73 38.09
C LYS A 1056 -5.36 25.36 37.40
N ARG A 1057 -6.14 25.27 36.31
CA ARG A 1057 -6.28 24.04 35.51
C ARG A 1057 -4.99 23.69 34.73
N PHE A 1058 -4.28 24.69 34.22
CA PHE A 1058 -2.97 24.50 33.59
C PHE A 1058 -1.92 24.04 34.62
N LEU A 1059 -1.94 24.62 35.83
CA LEU A 1059 -1.09 24.20 36.94
C LEU A 1059 -1.44 22.80 37.47
N SER A 1060 -2.71 22.35 37.41
CA SER A 1060 -3.09 20.97 37.78
C SER A 1060 -2.66 19.92 36.75
N PHE A 1061 -2.48 20.30 35.48
CA PHE A 1061 -1.97 19.42 34.42
C PHE A 1061 -0.46 19.14 34.59
N LEU A 1062 0.31 20.14 35.05
CA LEU A 1062 1.72 19.98 35.46
C LEU A 1062 1.91 19.14 36.73
N TYR A 1063 0.82 18.83 37.45
CA TYR A 1063 0.82 18.16 38.77
C TYR A 1063 0.72 16.61 38.70
N LYS A 1064 0.58 16.00 37.51
CA LYS A 1064 0.47 14.54 37.33
C LYS A 1064 1.80 13.76 37.44
N ILE A 1065 2.94 14.43 37.57
CA ILE A 1065 4.25 13.82 37.90
C ILE A 1065 4.31 13.64 39.42
N LYS A 1066 4.20 12.39 39.92
CA LYS A 1066 4.19 12.08 41.37
C LYS A 1066 5.58 12.27 42.00
N ILE A 1067 5.91 13.50 42.39
CA ILE A 1067 6.80 13.80 43.52
C ILE A 1067 6.03 14.79 44.39
N ILE A 1068 5.60 14.31 45.56
CA ILE A 1068 4.75 14.95 46.58
C ILE A 1068 3.23 14.79 46.37
N LYS A 1069 2.59 14.00 47.25
CA LYS A 1069 1.15 14.11 47.51
C LYS A 1069 0.91 15.33 48.40
N PHE A 1070 0.21 16.33 47.88
CA PHE A 1070 -0.53 17.27 48.72
C PHE A 1070 -2.01 17.01 48.49
N ASP A 1071 -2.69 16.53 49.54
CA ASP A 1071 -4.15 16.57 49.59
C ASP A 1071 -4.58 18.03 49.58
N VAL A 1072 -5.25 18.43 48.49
CA VAL A 1072 -6.00 19.68 48.47
C VAL A 1072 -7.47 19.33 48.53
N ASN A 1073 -7.96 19.20 49.77
CA ASN A 1073 -9.37 19.34 50.05
C ASN A 1073 -9.84 20.71 49.55
N LYS A 1074 -10.79 20.71 48.61
CA LYS A 1074 -11.50 21.92 48.23
C LYS A 1074 -12.46 22.30 49.36
N ASN A 1075 -12.06 23.25 50.19
CA ASN A 1075 -13.02 24.04 50.98
C ASN A 1075 -13.56 25.17 50.10
N GLN A 1076 -14.87 25.20 49.89
CA GLN A 1076 -15.55 26.33 49.24
C GLN A 1076 -15.57 27.53 50.21
N ILE A 1077 -15.10 28.71 49.76
CA ILE A 1077 -15.10 29.96 50.55
C ILE A 1077 -16.48 30.63 50.43
N GLN A 1078 -17.12 30.91 51.57
CA GLN A 1078 -18.38 31.67 51.66
C GLN A 1078 -18.20 33.15 51.28
N LEU A 1079 -19.19 33.73 50.61
CA LEU A 1079 -19.15 35.08 50.03
C LEU A 1079 -18.94 36.24 51.03
N SER A 1080 -19.12 36.01 52.34
CA SER A 1080 -19.17 37.06 53.38
C SER A 1080 -17.84 37.78 53.67
N ARG A 1081 -16.67 37.13 53.52
CA ARG A 1081 -15.35 37.69 53.91
C ARG A 1081 -14.84 38.83 53.02
N ILE A 1082 -15.30 38.92 51.77
CA ILE A 1082 -14.80 39.91 50.80
C ILE A 1082 -15.29 41.32 51.15
N CYS A 1083 -16.52 41.46 51.68
CA CYS A 1083 -17.09 42.77 52.00
C CYS A 1083 -16.37 43.47 53.18
N TYR A 1084 -15.78 42.73 54.13
CA TYR A 1084 -15.15 43.34 55.32
C TYR A 1084 -13.86 44.14 55.01
N LEU A 1085 -12.98 43.66 54.12
CA LEU A 1085 -11.68 44.28 53.87
C LEU A 1085 -11.77 45.65 53.17
N TRP A 1086 -12.80 45.88 52.36
CA TRP A 1086 -13.00 47.14 51.65
C TRP A 1086 -13.32 48.31 52.57
N LYS A 1087 -14.01 48.07 53.68
CA LYS A 1087 -14.28 49.11 54.68
C LYS A 1087 -13.00 49.66 55.34
N LYS A 1088 -11.94 48.86 55.50
CA LYS A 1088 -10.73 49.26 56.25
C LYS A 1088 -9.79 50.23 55.49
N LEU A 1089 -9.72 50.11 54.17
CA LEU A 1089 -8.82 50.91 53.31
C LEU A 1089 -9.28 52.37 53.20
N TYR A 1090 -10.59 52.58 53.17
CA TYR A 1090 -11.19 53.91 53.11
C TYR A 1090 -10.83 54.76 54.36
N ILE A 1091 -10.74 54.13 55.52
CA ILE A 1091 -10.43 54.81 56.79
C ILE A 1091 -8.97 55.27 56.83
N ASN A 1092 -8.00 54.42 56.49
CA ASN A 1092 -6.57 54.74 56.65
C ASN A 1092 -6.02 55.77 55.65
N ARG A 1093 -6.61 55.89 54.45
CA ARG A 1093 -6.20 56.90 53.45
C ARG A 1093 -6.42 58.33 53.97
N LYS A 1094 -7.48 58.56 54.74
CA LYS A 1094 -7.74 59.87 55.38
C LYS A 1094 -6.61 60.25 56.34
N ASN A 1095 -6.09 59.31 57.13
CA ASN A 1095 -5.03 59.59 58.11
C ASN A 1095 -3.66 59.92 57.48
N LEU A 1096 -3.32 59.28 56.35
CA LEU A 1096 -2.04 59.48 55.68
C LEU A 1096 -1.95 60.80 54.91
N ILE A 1097 -3.05 61.20 54.27
CA ILE A 1097 -3.18 62.52 53.66
C ILE A 1097 -3.10 63.60 54.73
N TYR A 1098 -3.63 63.35 55.94
CA TYR A 1098 -3.47 64.25 57.08
C TYR A 1098 -2.00 64.37 57.54
N GLN A 1099 -1.19 63.30 57.49
CA GLN A 1099 0.25 63.35 57.79
C GLN A 1099 1.09 64.02 56.69
N ILE A 1100 0.78 63.76 55.42
CA ILE A 1100 1.42 64.49 54.31
C ILE A 1100 0.96 65.95 54.32
N SER A 1101 -0.30 66.26 54.68
CA SER A 1101 -0.75 67.65 54.81
C SER A 1101 -0.10 68.36 55.99
N LEU A 1102 0.28 67.67 57.06
CA LEU A 1102 1.12 68.24 58.13
C LEU A 1102 2.58 68.44 57.69
N ASN A 1103 3.16 67.47 56.97
CA ASN A 1103 4.52 67.60 56.41
C ASN A 1103 4.60 68.58 55.23
N SER A 1104 3.49 68.78 54.51
CA SER A 1104 3.36 69.76 53.44
C SER A 1104 2.79 71.08 53.92
N GLN A 1105 2.09 71.19 55.05
CA GLN A 1105 1.93 72.48 55.72
C GLN A 1105 3.27 72.98 56.28
N LYS A 1106 4.21 72.06 56.57
CA LYS A 1106 5.64 72.41 56.73
C LYS A 1106 6.35 72.75 55.39
N SER A 1107 5.77 72.47 54.21
CA SER A 1107 6.45 72.63 52.91
C SER A 1107 5.70 73.40 51.79
N SER A 1108 4.45 73.84 52.00
CA SER A 1108 3.56 74.60 51.11
C SER A 1108 2.65 75.48 52.00
N LYS A 1109 3.18 76.49 52.71
CA LYS A 1109 3.41 77.82 52.11
C LYS A 1109 3.78 77.75 50.63
N ASN A 1110 2.75 77.81 49.78
CA ASN A 1110 2.75 78.38 48.41
C ASN A 1110 2.07 77.50 47.34
N SER A 1111 0.85 77.94 46.99
CA SER A 1111 0.29 78.05 45.63
C SER A 1111 -0.71 77.00 45.09
N ASN A 1112 -1.98 77.40 45.25
CA ASN A 1112 -3.18 77.43 44.40
C ASN A 1112 -3.60 76.31 43.41
N PRO A 1113 -4.93 76.07 43.29
CA PRO A 1113 -5.49 74.77 42.96
C PRO A 1113 -6.44 74.85 41.74
N LYS A 1114 -5.92 74.74 40.52
CA LYS A 1114 -6.76 74.62 39.30
C LYS A 1114 -6.08 73.75 38.23
N SER A 1115 -5.98 72.45 38.47
CA SER A 1115 -5.67 71.45 37.42
C SER A 1115 -5.94 69.99 37.81
N PHE A 1116 -6.46 69.72 39.01
CA PHE A 1116 -6.67 68.35 39.50
C PHE A 1116 -8.12 67.87 39.34
N THR A 1117 -8.64 67.88 38.12
CA THR A 1117 -9.83 67.09 37.74
C THR A 1117 -9.57 66.37 36.42
N LYS A 1118 -8.64 65.41 36.43
CA LYS A 1118 -8.58 64.29 35.45
C LYS A 1118 -7.47 63.29 35.74
N ILE A 1119 -7.28 62.88 37.00
CA ILE A 1119 -6.58 61.62 37.30
C ILE A 1119 -7.33 60.95 38.46
N TYR A 1120 -8.48 60.40 38.11
CA TYR A 1120 -9.04 59.21 38.75
C TYR A 1120 -9.09 58.11 37.70
#